data_AF-A6IR06-F1
#
_entry.id   AF-A6IR06-F1
#
_cell.length_a   1.000
_cell.length_b   1.000
_cell.length_c   1.000
_cell.angle_alpha   90.00
_cell.angle_beta   90.00
_cell.angle_gamma   90.00
#
_symmetry.space_group_name_H-M   'P 1'
#
loop_
_entity.id
_entity.type
_entity.pdbx_description
1 polymer ?
#
loop_
_entity_poly.entity_id
_entity_poly.type
_entity_poly.pdbx_seq_one_letter_code
_entity_poly.pdbx_strand_id
1 'polypeptide(L)'
;MERFEKEGPGKRESQRDTGGSLSLQEEVVLEKGKKARPRTLSEIMVENQIEKTRKLVQQAERAQLKILQRKREWEELYKSKPDDDYEDPRDVQAIKEAQTFMGDFNLKTASDYKIPEHMRINAAKKEEELGLLDTMAHGKKRYMNKCILSLRDLKLAVIEEIQCLVQELKTIQSSIPPAKHMTIPQVPQIYPEEVPERRFQYDEETLLRFKRKQQKQRQDDKSSNSSKQSGSGASTGGGLGFLKLSSGKEGDLTTRDSLSRSSKAFAFLELPKATEFEKAEPGDVELEIMKRDEVKHLYMQQFLCNRIKELTVTFDAELHLLRHQKLKLDTQMKLSDLHHVTLFQEMLLLKNFEKQENILQERVNSLDREEQDMQWKINETLKEMEEKKNEINKLQEQEKSLYSGFQSALGENNKFANFLMKVLKKKIKRAKKKEVEEADEDEESEESSEEESSLESDEDESGSEDEVFDDSICPSNCDVSLFELALQLREKRLDIEEALVEEKKVVDNLKKEYDTISKKVKVVATNLNAAEEALEAYQREKQQRLNELLVVIPLKLHQIEYVVFGEVPEDLSGTLIFSNHSLDRLQERIVQLQEENAKQQKLNKECRERRKLLIREKREMAKTISKMDETVRELMISKFGRVIDLEALQTLSVNTTLEELKIKKLRKELSNAKEIRMWEEKIAQVRWDLMMKTKEHTKKLHQMNDLCLEKKRLDSRLNTLQNQQGNAFQGPRKADIVAKQKVTELVQTQSEKISALKEEIALLRKKGGLILPPITPMQENEMRHMDA
;
A
#
# COMPACT_ATOMS: atom_id res chain seq x y z
N MET A 1 31.61 10.35 -15.44
CA MET A 1 32.56 10.05 -14.36
C MET A 1 31.97 10.63 -13.09
N GLU A 2 31.63 9.79 -12.12
CA GLU A 2 31.37 10.20 -10.74
C GLU A 2 31.71 9.00 -9.84
N ARG A 3 32.23 9.26 -8.64
CA ARG A 3 32.86 8.22 -7.81
C ARG A 3 31.94 7.82 -6.66
N PHE A 4 31.45 6.59 -6.69
CA PHE A 4 31.08 5.90 -5.47
C PHE A 4 32.37 5.50 -4.74
N GLU A 5 32.64 6.15 -3.61
CA GLU A 5 33.68 5.69 -2.70
C GLU A 5 33.15 4.55 -1.81
N LYS A 6 34.08 3.76 -1.26
CA LYS A 6 33.77 2.51 -0.56
C LYS A 6 33.64 2.75 0.93
N GLU A 7 32.61 2.19 1.54
CA GLU A 7 32.68 1.78 2.94
C GLU A 7 32.53 0.26 3.06
N GLY A 8 33.47 -0.35 3.79
CA GLY A 8 33.47 -1.77 4.15
C GLY A 8 33.27 -1.93 5.66
N PRO A 9 32.92 -3.13 6.14
CA PRO A 9 32.37 -3.31 7.48
C PRO A 9 33.39 -3.06 8.62
N GLY A 10 33.03 -2.15 9.52
CA GLY A 10 33.73 -1.93 10.79
C GLY A 10 33.52 -3.06 11.80
N LYS A 11 34.53 -3.30 12.66
CA LYS A 11 34.51 -4.39 13.66
C LYS A 11 33.61 -4.05 14.85
N ARG A 12 33.00 -5.08 15.45
CA ARG A 12 32.50 -5.04 16.83
C ARG A 12 33.67 -5.07 17.80
N GLU A 13 33.72 -4.18 18.80
CA GLU A 13 34.28 -4.51 20.11
C GLU A 13 33.73 -3.64 21.25
N SER A 14 33.88 -4.16 22.47
CA SER A 14 33.29 -3.77 23.76
C SER A 14 33.22 -2.27 24.12
N GLN A 15 32.07 -1.86 24.68
CA GLN A 15 32.02 -0.97 25.86
C GLN A 15 30.97 -1.48 26.86
N ARG A 16 31.05 -1.03 28.12
CA ARG A 16 30.36 -1.64 29.28
C ARG A 16 29.29 -0.73 29.90
N ASP A 17 28.32 -1.38 30.53
CA ASP A 17 27.56 -1.00 31.73
C ASP A 17 27.70 0.43 32.27
N THR A 18 26.62 1.24 32.11
CA THR A 18 26.00 1.99 33.22
C THR A 18 24.53 2.24 32.92
N GLY A 19 23.67 1.25 33.20
CA GLY A 19 22.21 1.40 33.15
C GLY A 19 21.64 1.72 34.55
N GLY A 20 21.44 2.99 34.87
CA GLY A 20 20.85 3.40 36.15
C GLY A 20 19.34 3.17 36.17
N SER A 21 18.87 2.22 37.00
CA SER A 21 17.42 2.02 37.18
C SER A 21 16.83 3.14 38.02
N LEU A 22 15.93 3.93 37.42
CA LEU A 22 15.13 4.91 38.17
C LEU A 22 14.20 4.20 39.15
N SER A 23 14.15 4.72 40.38
CA SER A 23 13.29 4.21 41.45
C SER A 23 11.94 4.93 41.42
N LEU A 24 10.89 4.23 40.99
CA LEU A 24 9.53 4.58 41.42
C LEU A 24 9.30 3.97 42.81
N GLN A 25 8.89 4.81 43.75
CA GLN A 25 8.58 4.44 45.13
C GLN A 25 7.07 4.20 45.23
N GLU A 26 6.66 2.98 45.61
CA GLU A 26 5.33 2.76 46.18
C GLU A 26 5.45 2.64 47.70
N GLU A 27 4.59 3.36 48.43
CA GLU A 27 4.63 3.40 49.88
C GLU A 27 3.94 2.18 50.51
N VAL A 28 4.67 1.43 51.34
CA VAL A 28 4.06 0.51 52.32
C VAL A 28 4.65 0.77 53.70
N VAL A 29 4.00 1.64 54.46
CA VAL A 29 4.47 2.10 55.78
C VAL A 29 4.15 1.08 56.88
N LEU A 30 5.11 0.19 57.14
CA LEU A 30 5.54 -0.25 58.49
C LEU A 30 4.49 -0.84 59.48
N GLU A 31 4.03 -2.08 59.26
CA GLU A 31 3.54 -2.97 60.35
C GLU A 31 4.75 -3.57 61.15
N LYS A 32 5.55 -2.73 61.83
CA LYS A 32 6.67 -3.18 62.69
C LYS A 32 6.17 -3.62 64.08
N GLY A 33 5.42 -4.73 64.15
CA GLY A 33 4.68 -5.12 65.35
C GLY A 33 4.91 -6.53 65.96
N LYS A 34 5.64 -7.45 65.30
CA LYS A 34 5.70 -8.86 65.74
C LYS A 34 7.15 -9.33 65.96
N LYS A 35 7.46 -9.71 67.22
CA LYS A 35 8.77 -10.25 67.62
C LYS A 35 9.06 -11.55 66.86
N ALA A 36 10.03 -11.55 65.97
CA ALA A 36 10.45 -12.76 65.26
C ALA A 36 11.04 -13.78 66.26
N ARG A 37 10.30 -14.87 66.54
CA ARG A 37 10.94 -16.12 67.00
C ARG A 37 12.00 -16.49 65.95
N PRO A 38 13.19 -17.00 66.32
CA PRO A 38 14.23 -17.34 65.35
C PRO A 38 13.69 -18.34 64.32
N ARG A 39 13.88 -18.07 63.03
CA ARG A 39 13.48 -18.98 61.94
C ARG A 39 14.10 -20.34 62.21
N THR A 40 13.28 -21.38 62.25
CA THR A 40 13.80 -22.72 62.54
C THR A 40 14.54 -23.26 61.32
N LEU A 41 15.58 -24.08 61.55
CA LEU A 41 16.54 -24.48 60.51
C LEU A 41 15.85 -25.15 59.30
N SER A 42 14.77 -25.88 59.57
CA SER A 42 13.82 -26.44 58.58
C SER A 42 13.21 -25.40 57.63
N GLU A 43 12.85 -24.21 58.12
CA GLU A 43 12.25 -23.14 57.30
C GLU A 43 13.28 -22.57 56.32
N ILE A 44 14.50 -22.32 56.82
CA ILE A 44 15.63 -21.83 56.01
C ILE A 44 16.04 -22.86 54.94
N MET A 45 15.98 -24.17 55.26
CA MET A 45 16.24 -25.23 54.28
C MET A 45 15.18 -25.25 53.17
N VAL A 46 13.89 -25.13 53.50
CA VAL A 46 12.80 -25.08 52.50
C VAL A 46 12.89 -23.83 51.62
N GLU A 47 13.20 -22.67 52.21
CA GLU A 47 13.37 -21.39 51.51
C GLU A 47 14.53 -21.45 50.50
N ASN A 48 15.69 -21.99 50.91
CA ASN A 48 16.82 -22.27 50.02
C ASN A 48 16.50 -23.26 48.90
N GLN A 49 15.66 -24.27 49.17
CA GLN A 49 15.25 -25.24 48.16
C GLN A 49 14.32 -24.60 47.11
N ILE A 50 13.42 -23.72 47.54
CA ILE A 50 12.54 -22.92 46.66
C ILE A 50 13.32 -21.93 45.79
N GLU A 51 14.42 -21.37 46.29
CA GLU A 51 15.32 -20.57 45.44
C GLU A 51 16.02 -21.39 44.36
N LYS A 52 16.48 -22.60 44.68
CA LYS A 52 17.14 -23.49 43.71
C LYS A 52 16.18 -23.87 42.59
N THR A 53 14.94 -24.26 42.92
CA THR A 53 13.94 -24.60 41.90
C THR A 53 13.54 -23.38 41.06
N ARG A 54 13.38 -22.19 41.65
CA ARG A 54 13.16 -20.94 40.89
C ARG A 54 14.29 -20.65 39.90
N LYS A 55 15.55 -20.85 40.29
CA LYS A 55 16.73 -20.67 39.42
C LYS A 55 16.74 -21.69 38.26
N LEU A 56 16.27 -22.92 38.49
CA LEU A 56 16.09 -23.95 37.44
C LEU A 56 14.96 -23.60 36.47
N VAL A 57 13.80 -23.15 36.95
CA VAL A 57 12.67 -22.72 36.08
C VAL A 57 13.09 -21.55 35.19
N GLN A 58 13.71 -20.51 35.76
CA GLN A 58 14.25 -19.39 34.98
C GLN A 58 15.30 -19.81 33.95
N GLN A 59 16.04 -20.89 34.20
CA GLN A 59 17.00 -21.44 33.24
C GLN A 59 16.31 -22.16 32.08
N ALA A 60 15.19 -22.84 32.33
CA ALA A 60 14.36 -23.48 31.29
C ALA A 60 13.62 -22.43 30.42
N GLU A 61 13.00 -21.42 31.04
CA GLU A 61 12.36 -20.28 30.35
C GLU A 61 13.35 -19.57 29.40
N ARG A 62 14.56 -19.26 29.89
CA ARG A 62 15.64 -18.67 29.09
C ARG A 62 16.16 -19.57 27.97
N ALA A 63 15.93 -20.89 28.04
CA ALA A 63 16.25 -21.81 26.96
C ALA A 63 15.14 -21.84 25.90
N GLN A 64 13.87 -21.90 26.32
CA GLN A 64 12.71 -21.81 25.42
C GLN A 64 12.70 -20.51 24.61
N LEU A 65 12.92 -19.35 25.26
CA LEU A 65 13.00 -18.06 24.59
C LEU A 65 14.10 -18.01 23.51
N LYS A 66 15.25 -18.64 23.74
CA LYS A 66 16.35 -18.75 22.77
C LYS A 66 16.03 -19.68 21.60
N ILE A 67 15.22 -20.72 21.83
CA ILE A 67 14.73 -21.60 20.76
C ILE A 67 13.72 -20.84 19.88
N LEU A 68 12.79 -20.10 20.48
CA LEU A 68 11.81 -19.27 19.76
C LEU A 68 12.46 -18.14 18.97
N GLN A 69 13.48 -17.47 19.53
CA GLN A 69 14.28 -16.48 18.80
C GLN A 69 14.95 -17.08 17.56
N ARG A 70 15.67 -18.20 17.71
CA ARG A 70 16.28 -18.89 16.57
C ARG A 70 15.28 -19.31 15.51
N LYS A 71 14.09 -19.80 15.89
CA LYS A 71 13.05 -20.20 14.92
C LYS A 71 12.56 -19.00 14.11
N ARG A 72 12.33 -17.85 14.75
CA ARG A 72 12.00 -16.61 14.05
C ARG A 72 13.13 -16.14 13.11
N GLU A 73 14.38 -16.14 13.58
CA GLU A 73 15.56 -15.78 12.76
C GLU A 73 15.67 -16.69 11.51
N TRP A 74 15.39 -17.99 11.65
CA TRP A 74 15.34 -18.95 10.54
C TRP A 74 14.14 -18.74 9.60
N GLU A 75 12.96 -18.42 10.13
CA GLU A 75 11.77 -18.09 9.31
C GLU A 75 11.97 -16.81 8.50
N GLU A 76 12.57 -15.78 9.09
CA GLU A 76 12.93 -14.52 8.42
C GLU A 76 13.97 -14.78 7.31
N LEU A 77 14.99 -15.62 7.57
CA LEU A 77 15.94 -16.06 6.55
C LEU A 77 15.28 -16.84 5.41
N TYR A 78 14.38 -17.79 5.70
CA TYR A 78 13.68 -18.54 4.65
C TYR A 78 12.75 -17.66 3.81
N LYS A 79 12.08 -16.68 4.41
CA LYS A 79 11.26 -15.68 3.70
C LYS A 79 12.09 -14.75 2.79
N SER A 80 13.40 -14.62 3.04
CA SER A 80 14.32 -13.84 2.20
C SER A 80 14.85 -14.57 0.97
N LYS A 81 14.55 -15.88 0.79
CA LYS A 81 14.94 -16.66 -0.40
C LYS A 81 14.10 -16.21 -1.60
N PRO A 82 14.70 -15.76 -2.72
CA PRO A 82 13.96 -15.53 -3.96
C PRO A 82 13.37 -16.84 -4.51
N ASP A 83 12.26 -16.72 -5.22
CA ASP A 83 11.68 -17.81 -6.01
C ASP A 83 12.52 -18.12 -7.25
N ASP A 84 12.36 -19.32 -7.79
CA ASP A 84 13.22 -19.80 -8.88
C ASP A 84 12.88 -19.12 -10.24
N ASP A 85 11.69 -18.51 -10.35
CA ASP A 85 11.21 -17.69 -11.49
C ASP A 85 11.41 -16.17 -11.28
N TYR A 86 12.19 -15.75 -10.28
CA TYR A 86 12.40 -14.32 -9.98
C TYR A 86 13.33 -13.62 -11.01
N GLU A 87 12.77 -12.67 -11.77
CA GLU A 87 13.52 -11.72 -12.59
C GLU A 87 13.82 -10.42 -11.80
N ASP A 88 15.03 -9.85 -11.93
CA ASP A 88 15.34 -8.54 -11.35
C ASP A 88 14.57 -7.46 -12.14
N PRO A 89 13.71 -6.64 -11.49
CA PRO A 89 12.96 -5.58 -12.17
C PRO A 89 13.84 -4.61 -12.97
N ARG A 90 15.12 -4.45 -12.60
CA ARG A 90 16.10 -3.61 -13.31
C ARG A 90 16.52 -4.20 -14.63
N ASP A 91 16.72 -5.52 -14.70
CA ASP A 91 17.04 -6.21 -15.95
C ASP A 91 15.81 -6.19 -16.89
N VAL A 92 14.61 -6.39 -16.35
CA VAL A 92 13.34 -6.25 -17.11
C VAL A 92 13.14 -4.83 -17.66
N GLN A 93 13.45 -3.80 -16.86
CA GLN A 93 13.41 -2.40 -17.30
C GLN A 93 14.47 -2.13 -18.38
N ALA A 94 15.72 -2.56 -18.18
CA ALA A 94 16.80 -2.39 -19.14
C ALA A 94 16.54 -3.11 -20.48
N ILE A 95 15.85 -4.25 -20.46
CA ILE A 95 15.40 -4.96 -21.68
C ILE A 95 14.33 -4.12 -22.42
N LYS A 96 13.35 -3.57 -21.70
CA LYS A 96 12.31 -2.71 -22.30
C LYS A 96 12.90 -1.42 -22.88
N GLU A 97 13.83 -0.79 -22.19
CA GLU A 97 14.58 0.38 -22.69
C GLU A 97 15.43 0.03 -23.92
N ALA A 98 16.12 -1.12 -23.93
CA ALA A 98 16.90 -1.56 -25.08
C ALA A 98 16.02 -1.89 -26.30
N GLN A 99 14.77 -2.31 -26.10
CA GLN A 99 13.78 -2.51 -27.16
C GLN A 99 13.27 -1.17 -27.72
N THR A 100 12.93 -0.20 -26.88
CA THR A 100 12.40 1.11 -27.34
C THR A 100 13.47 2.05 -27.90
N PHE A 101 14.72 1.92 -27.45
CA PHE A 101 15.86 2.73 -27.90
C PHE A 101 16.85 1.95 -28.78
N MET A 102 16.39 0.90 -29.48
CA MET A 102 17.22 0.17 -30.43
C MET A 102 17.77 1.10 -31.54
N GLY A 103 16.95 2.04 -32.01
CA GLY A 103 17.35 3.06 -33.00
C GLY A 103 17.26 2.56 -34.45
N ASP A 104 16.42 1.55 -34.64
CA ASP A 104 15.89 1.05 -35.89
C ASP A 104 15.01 2.08 -36.63
N PHE A 105 14.79 1.85 -37.93
CA PHE A 105 13.90 2.66 -38.76
C PHE A 105 12.66 1.86 -39.13
N ASN A 106 11.59 2.06 -38.37
CA ASN A 106 10.39 1.23 -38.50
C ASN A 106 9.54 1.69 -39.69
N LEU A 107 9.45 0.82 -40.70
CA LEU A 107 8.72 1.07 -41.93
C LEU A 107 7.22 1.12 -41.65
N LYS A 108 6.54 2.15 -42.16
CA LYS A 108 5.07 2.33 -42.05
C LYS A 108 4.24 1.25 -42.76
N THR A 109 4.90 0.30 -43.42
CA THR A 109 4.32 -0.84 -44.14
C THR A 109 4.51 -2.17 -43.40
N ALA A 110 5.26 -2.20 -42.30
CA ALA A 110 5.43 -3.40 -41.49
C ALA A 110 4.15 -3.72 -40.68
N SER A 111 3.86 -5.01 -40.47
CA SER A 111 2.75 -5.48 -39.63
C SER A 111 2.81 -4.97 -38.19
N ASP A 112 4.04 -4.83 -37.68
CA ASP A 112 4.33 -4.60 -36.27
C ASP A 112 4.47 -3.10 -35.94
N TYR A 113 4.26 -2.23 -36.93
CA TYR A 113 4.39 -0.78 -36.79
C TYR A 113 3.22 -0.17 -36.02
N LYS A 114 3.38 -0.06 -34.69
CA LYS A 114 2.49 0.73 -33.82
C LYS A 114 2.88 2.21 -33.89
N ILE A 115 1.92 3.10 -34.20
CA ILE A 115 2.14 4.54 -34.29
C ILE A 115 2.24 5.13 -32.87
N PRO A 116 3.37 5.75 -32.47
CA PRO A 116 3.48 6.42 -31.17
C PRO A 116 2.48 7.57 -31.05
N GLU A 117 1.90 7.76 -29.86
CA GLU A 117 0.75 8.67 -29.68
C GLU A 117 1.01 10.10 -30.16
N HIS A 118 2.20 10.64 -29.86
CA HIS A 118 2.62 11.97 -30.30
C HIS A 118 2.75 12.09 -31.83
N MET A 119 3.04 10.99 -32.52
CA MET A 119 3.12 10.89 -33.98
C MET A 119 1.76 10.61 -34.65
N ARG A 120 0.67 10.35 -33.89
CA ARG A 120 -0.66 10.16 -34.48
C ARG A 120 -1.09 11.42 -35.24
N ILE A 121 -1.46 11.26 -36.50
CA ILE A 121 -1.86 12.33 -37.40
C ILE A 121 -3.39 12.48 -37.33
N ASN A 122 -3.84 13.70 -37.05
CA ASN A 122 -5.25 14.06 -36.92
C ASN A 122 -5.63 15.03 -38.06
N ALA A 123 -6.89 15.05 -38.45
CA ALA A 123 -7.40 15.94 -39.50
C ALA A 123 -7.05 17.42 -39.24
N ALA A 124 -7.22 17.88 -37.99
CA ALA A 124 -6.89 19.24 -37.58
C ALA A 124 -5.40 19.61 -37.75
N LYS A 125 -4.46 18.70 -37.44
CA LYS A 125 -3.02 18.93 -37.67
C LYS A 125 -2.73 19.16 -39.15
N LYS A 126 -3.39 18.39 -40.03
CA LYS A 126 -3.24 18.51 -41.49
C LYS A 126 -3.91 19.75 -42.08
N GLU A 127 -4.99 20.23 -41.46
CA GLU A 127 -5.62 21.50 -41.81
C GLU A 127 -4.73 22.70 -41.42
N GLU A 128 -4.01 22.61 -40.29
CA GLU A 128 -2.99 23.59 -39.90
C GLU A 128 -1.76 23.57 -40.84
N GLU A 129 -1.22 22.39 -41.17
CA GLU A 129 -0.15 22.24 -42.18
C GLU A 129 -0.54 22.88 -43.52
N LEU A 130 -1.80 22.70 -43.96
CA LEU A 130 -2.34 23.30 -45.19
C LEU A 130 -2.38 24.83 -45.10
N GLY A 131 -2.90 25.39 -44.00
CA GLY A 131 -2.97 26.84 -43.77
C GLY A 131 -1.59 27.51 -43.67
N LEU A 132 -0.60 26.82 -43.09
CA LEU A 132 0.79 27.25 -43.08
C LEU A 132 1.40 27.25 -44.49
N LEU A 133 1.15 26.20 -45.28
CA LEU A 133 1.61 26.11 -46.66
C LEU A 133 1.03 27.23 -47.53
N ASP A 134 -0.26 27.50 -47.44
CA ASP A 134 -0.93 28.59 -48.15
C ASP A 134 -0.40 29.97 -47.71
N THR A 135 -0.19 30.17 -46.42
CA THR A 135 0.39 31.41 -45.88
C THR A 135 1.80 31.65 -46.44
N MET A 136 2.64 30.61 -46.51
CA MET A 136 3.97 30.69 -47.12
C MET A 136 3.91 30.93 -48.64
N ALA A 137 3.02 30.25 -49.35
CA ALA A 137 2.85 30.40 -50.80
C ALA A 137 2.33 31.81 -51.15
N HIS A 138 1.33 32.31 -50.43
CA HIS A 138 0.83 33.68 -50.56
C HIS A 138 1.91 34.72 -50.22
N GLY A 139 2.69 34.50 -49.14
CA GLY A 139 3.81 35.35 -48.77
C GLY A 139 4.85 35.48 -49.89
N LYS A 140 5.28 34.36 -50.49
CA LYS A 140 6.21 34.34 -51.63
C LYS A 140 5.61 35.00 -52.89
N LYS A 141 4.34 34.69 -53.23
CA LYS A 141 3.61 35.32 -54.35
C LYS A 141 3.53 36.85 -54.16
N ARG A 142 3.19 37.33 -52.96
CA ARG A 142 3.13 38.76 -52.60
C ARG A 142 4.49 39.45 -52.67
N TYR A 143 5.56 38.79 -52.22
CA TYR A 143 6.93 39.33 -52.32
C TYR A 143 7.36 39.50 -53.79
N MET A 144 7.18 38.48 -54.63
CA MET A 144 7.49 38.56 -56.06
C MET A 144 6.68 39.66 -56.76
N ASN A 145 5.38 39.77 -56.46
CA ASN A 145 4.54 40.84 -57.01
C ASN A 145 5.07 42.24 -56.60
N LYS A 146 5.56 42.42 -55.36
CA LYS A 146 6.21 43.67 -54.94
C LYS A 146 7.48 43.95 -55.77
N CYS A 147 8.32 42.96 -56.00
CA CYS A 147 9.54 43.10 -56.81
C CYS A 147 9.24 43.48 -58.28
N ILE A 148 8.19 42.89 -58.86
CA ILE A 148 7.72 43.22 -60.22
C ILE A 148 7.20 44.66 -60.28
N LEU A 149 6.43 45.11 -59.28
CA LEU A 149 5.96 46.49 -59.21
C LEU A 149 7.14 47.47 -59.05
N SER A 150 8.10 47.21 -58.16
CA SER A 150 9.28 48.09 -58.02
C SER A 150 10.13 48.16 -59.30
N LEU A 151 10.20 47.08 -60.09
CA LEU A 151 10.90 47.11 -61.38
C LEU A 151 10.13 47.92 -62.43
N ARG A 152 8.79 47.86 -62.45
CA ARG A 152 7.95 48.75 -63.28
C ARG A 152 8.13 50.22 -62.89
N ASP A 153 8.18 50.50 -61.59
CA ASP A 153 8.32 51.85 -61.07
C ASP A 153 9.75 52.40 -61.32
N LEU A 154 10.78 51.53 -61.35
CA LEU A 154 12.11 51.86 -61.89
C LEU A 154 12.08 52.10 -63.41
N LYS A 155 11.33 51.30 -64.18
CA LYS A 155 11.17 51.50 -65.64
C LYS A 155 10.60 52.88 -65.96
N LEU A 156 9.64 53.36 -65.18
CA LEU A 156 9.11 54.73 -65.25
C LEU A 156 10.23 55.77 -65.07
N ALA A 157 10.98 55.70 -63.97
CA ALA A 157 12.07 56.63 -63.68
C ALA A 157 13.19 56.61 -64.75
N VAL A 158 13.55 55.42 -65.26
CA VAL A 158 14.55 55.28 -66.34
C VAL A 158 14.04 55.87 -67.66
N ILE A 159 12.74 55.72 -67.97
CA ILE A 159 12.13 56.36 -69.16
C ILE A 159 12.11 57.89 -69.01
N GLU A 160 11.88 58.42 -67.81
CA GLU A 160 11.95 59.85 -67.52
C GLU A 160 13.39 60.40 -67.63
N GLU A 161 14.40 59.70 -67.09
CA GLU A 161 15.83 60.06 -67.27
C GLU A 161 16.20 60.05 -68.76
N ILE A 162 15.84 59.00 -69.52
CA ILE A 162 16.08 58.92 -70.96
C ILE A 162 15.36 60.05 -71.73
N GLN A 163 14.16 60.47 -71.32
CA GLN A 163 13.47 61.62 -71.93
C GLN A 163 14.23 62.93 -71.73
N CYS A 164 14.79 63.17 -70.54
CA CYS A 164 15.64 64.33 -70.26
C CYS A 164 16.93 64.29 -71.08
N LEU A 165 17.66 63.17 -71.05
CA LEU A 165 18.91 62.98 -71.81
C LEU A 165 18.70 63.13 -73.33
N VAL A 166 17.54 62.71 -73.87
CA VAL A 166 17.17 62.92 -75.28
C VAL A 166 16.82 64.38 -75.59
N GLN A 167 16.30 65.16 -74.65
CA GLN A 167 16.09 66.60 -74.82
C GLN A 167 17.41 67.39 -74.77
N GLU A 168 18.31 67.03 -73.86
CA GLU A 168 19.67 67.57 -73.82
C GLU A 168 20.44 67.24 -75.10
N LEU A 169 20.38 65.98 -75.57
CA LEU A 169 21.01 65.54 -76.81
C LEU A 169 20.52 66.33 -78.03
N LYS A 170 19.21 66.62 -78.13
CA LYS A 170 18.64 67.50 -79.18
C LYS A 170 19.15 68.94 -79.08
N THR A 171 19.28 69.45 -77.86
CA THR A 171 19.76 70.81 -77.57
C THR A 171 21.26 70.98 -77.89
N ILE A 172 22.04 69.92 -77.70
CA ILE A 172 23.45 69.88 -78.12
C ILE A 172 23.56 69.72 -79.65
N GLN A 173 22.74 68.86 -80.26
CA GLN A 173 22.77 68.63 -81.71
C GLN A 173 22.42 69.88 -82.54
N SER A 174 21.55 70.77 -82.06
CA SER A 174 21.28 72.04 -82.76
C SER A 174 22.49 73.00 -82.83
N SER A 175 23.54 72.76 -82.04
CA SER A 175 24.81 73.52 -82.07
C SER A 175 25.93 72.86 -82.88
N ILE A 176 25.74 71.62 -83.37
CA ILE A 176 26.72 70.85 -84.13
C ILE A 176 26.32 70.83 -85.62
N PRO A 177 27.26 70.90 -86.59
CA PRO A 177 26.93 70.69 -88.01
C PRO A 177 26.28 69.32 -88.28
N PRO A 178 25.24 69.22 -89.13
CA PRO A 178 24.44 68.00 -89.31
C PRO A 178 25.24 66.78 -89.80
N ALA A 179 26.34 67.01 -90.52
CA ALA A 179 27.25 65.96 -90.96
C ALA A 179 27.99 65.21 -89.81
N LYS A 180 27.92 65.73 -88.57
CA LYS A 180 28.51 65.12 -87.36
C LYS A 180 27.44 64.73 -86.33
N HIS A 181 26.19 64.55 -86.74
CA HIS A 181 25.11 64.14 -85.83
C HIS A 181 25.09 62.63 -85.61
N MET A 182 25.10 62.19 -84.35
CA MET A 182 24.76 60.82 -83.98
C MET A 182 23.23 60.61 -83.98
N THR A 183 22.78 59.41 -84.32
CA THR A 183 21.36 59.03 -84.27
C THR A 183 20.79 59.18 -82.86
N ILE A 184 19.74 59.98 -82.70
CA ILE A 184 19.01 60.13 -81.43
C ILE A 184 18.38 58.78 -81.04
N PRO A 185 18.64 58.23 -79.84
CA PRO A 185 17.97 57.02 -79.36
C PRO A 185 16.45 57.20 -79.26
N GLN A 186 15.69 56.14 -79.56
CA GLN A 186 14.24 56.15 -79.34
C GLN A 186 13.95 56.00 -77.84
N VAL A 187 13.04 56.83 -77.32
CA VAL A 187 12.55 56.75 -75.94
C VAL A 187 11.65 55.52 -75.80
N PRO A 188 11.91 54.58 -74.87
CA PRO A 188 11.03 53.44 -74.63
C PRO A 188 9.64 53.88 -74.14
N GLN A 189 8.62 53.11 -74.50
CA GLN A 189 7.23 53.34 -74.05
C GLN A 189 6.77 52.22 -73.11
N ILE A 190 5.75 52.51 -72.30
CA ILE A 190 5.13 51.57 -71.37
C ILE A 190 3.89 50.98 -72.04
N TYR A 191 3.81 49.65 -72.08
CA TYR A 191 2.66 48.97 -72.67
C TYR A 191 1.47 48.96 -71.69
N PRO A 192 0.22 49.06 -72.16
CA PRO A 192 -0.97 49.01 -71.28
C PRO A 192 -1.07 47.74 -70.41
N GLU A 193 -0.41 46.66 -70.82
CA GLU A 193 -0.33 45.40 -70.08
C GLU A 193 0.52 45.50 -68.80
N GLU A 194 1.51 46.40 -68.77
CA GLU A 194 2.39 46.65 -67.62
C GLU A 194 1.70 47.45 -66.51
N VAL A 195 0.56 48.09 -66.80
CA VAL A 195 -0.19 48.93 -65.86
C VAL A 195 -1.63 48.42 -65.67
N PRO A 196 -1.83 47.20 -65.11
CA PRO A 196 -3.15 46.56 -65.02
C PRO A 196 -4.17 47.36 -64.21
N GLU A 197 -3.71 48.22 -63.30
CA GLU A 197 -4.54 49.18 -62.55
C GLU A 197 -5.31 50.16 -63.46
N ARG A 198 -4.75 50.50 -64.63
CA ARG A 198 -5.38 51.42 -65.60
C ARG A 198 -6.34 50.73 -66.58
N ARG A 199 -6.58 49.42 -66.47
CA ARG A 199 -7.47 48.66 -67.38
C ARG A 199 -8.92 49.18 -67.43
N PHE A 200 -9.36 49.92 -66.43
CA PHE A 200 -10.69 50.54 -66.36
C PHE A 200 -10.66 52.07 -66.54
N GLN A 201 -9.51 52.64 -66.90
CA GLN A 201 -9.39 54.05 -67.30
C GLN A 201 -9.56 54.12 -68.82
N TYR A 202 -10.42 55.03 -69.29
CA TYR A 202 -10.80 55.12 -70.70
C TYR A 202 -10.52 56.53 -71.24
N ASP A 203 -9.44 56.68 -72.00
CA ASP A 203 -9.14 57.92 -72.71
C ASP A 203 -10.17 58.22 -73.80
N GLU A 204 -10.30 59.49 -74.21
CA GLU A 204 -11.20 59.89 -75.30
C GLU A 204 -10.93 59.12 -76.59
N GLU A 205 -9.66 58.83 -76.92
CA GLU A 205 -9.30 57.98 -78.05
C GLU A 205 -9.88 56.57 -77.94
N THR A 206 -9.86 55.97 -76.75
CA THR A 206 -10.37 54.63 -76.48
C THR A 206 -11.89 54.61 -76.61
N LEU A 207 -12.57 55.64 -76.10
CA LEU A 207 -14.01 55.85 -76.27
C LEU A 207 -14.38 56.12 -77.74
N LEU A 208 -13.56 56.86 -78.50
CA LEU A 208 -13.74 57.10 -79.93
C LEU A 208 -13.49 55.84 -80.76
N ARG A 209 -12.50 55.00 -80.42
CA ARG A 209 -12.28 53.68 -81.02
C ARG A 209 -13.47 52.75 -80.74
N PHE A 210 -14.00 52.74 -79.52
CA PHE A 210 -15.22 52.00 -79.19
C PHE A 210 -16.45 52.52 -79.97
N LYS A 211 -16.64 53.85 -80.05
CA LYS A 211 -17.70 54.50 -80.84
C LYS A 211 -17.61 54.13 -82.33
N ARG A 212 -16.41 54.15 -82.92
CA ARG A 212 -16.15 53.69 -84.30
C ARG A 212 -16.41 52.19 -84.47
N LYS A 213 -16.02 51.36 -83.51
CA LYS A 213 -16.28 49.90 -83.53
C LYS A 213 -17.78 49.59 -83.44
N GLN A 214 -18.51 50.28 -82.57
CA GLN A 214 -19.96 50.15 -82.46
C GLN A 214 -20.69 50.72 -83.69
N GLN A 215 -20.15 51.77 -84.32
CA GLN A 215 -20.66 52.28 -85.60
C GLN A 215 -20.43 51.27 -86.74
N LYS A 216 -19.27 50.60 -86.79
CA LYS A 216 -19.02 49.48 -87.71
C LYS A 216 -19.98 48.33 -87.46
N GLN A 217 -20.12 47.85 -86.23
CA GLN A 217 -21.10 46.78 -85.92
C GLN A 217 -22.53 47.19 -86.33
N ARG A 218 -22.97 48.43 -86.07
CA ARG A 218 -24.25 48.98 -86.56
C ARG A 218 -24.34 49.17 -88.09
N GLN A 219 -23.24 49.07 -88.84
CA GLN A 219 -23.23 49.00 -90.31
C GLN A 219 -23.22 47.55 -90.79
N ASP A 220 -22.42 46.69 -90.16
CA ASP A 220 -22.35 45.26 -90.42
C ASP A 220 -23.73 44.60 -90.16
N ASP A 221 -24.35 44.88 -89.01
CA ASP A 221 -25.72 44.50 -88.63
C ASP A 221 -26.80 45.06 -89.57
N LYS A 222 -26.54 46.18 -90.26
CA LYS A 222 -27.43 46.72 -91.30
C LYS A 222 -27.20 46.08 -92.67
N SER A 223 -26.00 45.58 -92.93
CA SER A 223 -25.70 44.83 -94.16
C SER A 223 -26.24 43.40 -94.10
N SER A 224 -26.21 42.76 -92.92
CA SER A 224 -26.74 41.41 -92.72
C SER A 224 -28.28 41.36 -92.68
N ASN A 225 -28.94 42.39 -92.14
CA ASN A 225 -30.40 42.49 -92.09
C ASN A 225 -31.09 42.68 -93.47
N SER A 226 -30.35 42.68 -94.58
CA SER A 226 -30.94 42.66 -95.92
C SER A 226 -31.44 41.27 -96.36
N SER A 227 -31.25 40.21 -95.56
CA SER A 227 -31.82 38.89 -95.86
C SER A 227 -32.21 38.03 -94.64
N LYS A 228 -33.41 37.45 -94.72
CA LYS A 228 -33.98 36.35 -93.89
C LYS A 228 -34.52 36.68 -92.49
N GLN A 229 -35.80 37.02 -92.53
CA GLN A 229 -36.87 36.94 -91.53
C GLN A 229 -36.98 35.58 -90.78
N SER A 230 -37.58 35.66 -89.57
CA SER A 230 -38.17 34.57 -88.76
C SER A 230 -37.25 33.77 -87.82
N GLY A 231 -37.70 33.60 -86.57
CA GLY A 231 -37.01 32.86 -85.51
C GLY A 231 -37.39 33.36 -84.10
N SER A 232 -38.58 33.01 -83.62
CA SER A 232 -39.05 33.40 -82.27
C SER A 232 -38.52 32.47 -81.19
N GLY A 233 -38.08 33.03 -80.06
CA GLY A 233 -37.65 32.30 -78.87
C GLY A 233 -37.41 33.27 -77.71
N ALA A 234 -38.27 33.23 -76.69
CA ALA A 234 -38.30 34.18 -75.58
C ALA A 234 -38.25 33.48 -74.22
N SER A 235 -38.12 34.27 -73.14
CA SER A 235 -38.10 33.87 -71.71
C SER A 235 -36.84 33.12 -71.22
N THR A 236 -36.34 33.34 -69.99
CA THR A 236 -36.57 34.43 -69.01
C THR A 236 -35.40 34.50 -68.01
N GLY A 237 -35.14 35.67 -67.42
CA GLY A 237 -34.25 35.81 -66.24
C GLY A 237 -33.83 37.26 -65.96
N GLY A 238 -34.25 37.83 -64.81
CA GLY A 238 -33.73 39.12 -64.30
C GLY A 238 -32.28 38.99 -63.82
N GLY A 239 -31.51 40.05 -63.60
CA GLY A 239 -31.87 41.34 -62.96
C GLY A 239 -31.39 41.30 -61.49
N LEU A 240 -30.89 42.35 -60.83
CA LEU A 240 -30.71 43.79 -61.13
C LEU A 240 -29.40 44.25 -60.43
N GLY A 241 -28.89 45.46 -60.71
CA GLY A 241 -27.70 45.97 -59.97
C GLY A 241 -27.11 47.34 -60.35
N PHE A 242 -27.65 48.07 -61.33
CA PHE A 242 -27.11 49.38 -61.71
C PHE A 242 -27.53 50.47 -60.72
N LEU A 243 -26.71 50.74 -59.70
CA LEU A 243 -26.93 51.84 -58.76
C LEU A 243 -26.60 53.19 -59.40
N LYS A 244 -27.67 53.87 -59.83
CA LYS A 244 -27.70 55.28 -60.20
C LYS A 244 -27.41 56.16 -58.97
N LEU A 245 -26.24 56.82 -58.95
CA LEU A 245 -25.92 57.90 -58.01
C LEU A 245 -25.64 59.22 -58.76
N SER A 246 -25.82 60.33 -58.06
CA SER A 246 -26.18 61.62 -58.65
C SER A 246 -25.01 62.59 -58.82
N SER A 247 -25.10 63.43 -59.85
CA SER A 247 -24.39 64.72 -59.92
C SER A 247 -24.62 65.54 -58.65
N GLY A 248 -23.55 65.79 -57.88
CA GLY A 248 -23.45 66.75 -56.79
C GLY A 248 -22.30 67.73 -57.06
N LYS A 249 -22.33 68.93 -56.47
CA LYS A 249 -21.49 70.06 -56.87
C LYS A 249 -20.90 70.77 -55.64
N GLU A 250 -19.73 71.38 -55.84
CA GLU A 250 -18.98 72.24 -54.90
C GLU A 250 -18.36 71.54 -53.66
N GLY A 251 -17.24 72.09 -53.18
CA GLY A 251 -16.35 71.53 -52.17
C GLY A 251 -14.91 71.98 -52.43
N ASP A 252 -14.41 72.93 -51.65
CA ASP A 252 -13.25 73.76 -52.01
C ASP A 252 -11.94 73.39 -51.27
N LEU A 253 -10.81 73.82 -51.84
CA LEU A 253 -9.45 73.98 -51.26
C LEU A 253 -8.92 72.98 -50.21
N THR A 254 -7.77 72.36 -50.52
CA THR A 254 -6.58 72.54 -49.65
C THR A 254 -5.24 72.26 -50.37
N THR A 255 -4.37 73.27 -50.29
CA THR A 255 -2.89 73.30 -50.25
C THR A 255 -2.13 71.99 -49.96
N ARG A 256 -0.89 71.75 -50.46
CA ARG A 256 0.11 72.71 -50.99
C ARG A 256 1.24 72.06 -51.84
N ASP A 257 1.92 72.91 -52.61
CA ASP A 257 3.31 72.86 -53.11
C ASP A 257 3.94 71.54 -53.61
N SER A 258 4.17 71.47 -54.92
CA SER A 258 5.50 71.15 -55.47
C SER A 258 5.73 71.95 -56.76
N LEU A 259 6.90 72.57 -56.87
CA LEU A 259 7.14 73.68 -57.80
C LEU A 259 7.14 73.25 -59.27
N SER A 260 6.32 73.93 -60.09
CA SER A 260 6.46 73.97 -61.55
C SER A 260 6.05 75.34 -62.07
N ARG A 261 7.00 76.07 -62.66
CA ARG A 261 6.81 77.46 -63.10
C ARG A 261 6.00 77.51 -64.38
N SER A 262 4.69 77.68 -64.25
CA SER A 262 3.81 77.96 -65.39
C SER A 262 4.13 79.34 -65.99
N SER A 263 4.86 79.34 -67.10
CA SER A 263 4.93 80.49 -68.01
C SER A 263 3.64 80.57 -68.80
N LYS A 264 2.96 81.72 -68.71
CA LYS A 264 1.72 81.99 -69.45
C LYS A 264 1.91 81.72 -70.95
N ALA A 265 0.87 81.17 -71.58
CA ALA A 265 0.74 81.19 -73.02
C ALA A 265 0.72 82.65 -73.51
N PHE A 266 1.81 83.10 -74.13
CA PHE A 266 1.77 84.24 -75.03
C PHE A 266 1.26 83.74 -76.39
N ALA A 267 0.28 84.44 -76.96
CA ALA A 267 -0.07 84.22 -78.35
C ALA A 267 1.13 84.60 -79.22
N PHE A 268 1.60 83.66 -80.06
CA PHE A 268 2.59 83.97 -81.09
C PHE A 268 1.90 84.73 -82.22
N LEU A 269 1.75 86.05 -82.01
CA LEU A 269 1.64 86.99 -83.12
C LEU A 269 2.92 86.88 -83.95
N GLU A 270 2.78 86.79 -85.27
CA GLU A 270 3.91 86.93 -86.18
C GLU A 270 4.47 88.36 -86.05
N LEU A 271 5.58 88.49 -85.32
CA LEU A 271 6.51 89.61 -85.54
C LEU A 271 7.43 89.24 -86.70
N PRO A 272 7.77 90.20 -87.58
CA PRO A 272 8.50 89.91 -88.81
C PRO A 272 9.91 89.43 -88.51
N LYS A 273 10.56 88.82 -89.51
CA LYS A 273 11.99 88.49 -89.49
C LYS A 273 12.79 89.66 -88.92
N ALA A 274 13.43 89.45 -87.77
CA ALA A 274 14.52 90.32 -87.35
C ALA A 274 15.55 90.33 -88.47
N THR A 275 16.01 91.51 -88.89
CA THR A 275 17.00 91.64 -89.95
C THR A 275 18.25 90.85 -89.59
N GLU A 276 18.63 89.94 -90.47
CA GLU A 276 19.94 89.30 -90.44
C GLU A 276 20.98 90.40 -90.65
N PHE A 277 21.62 90.84 -89.55
CA PHE A 277 22.94 91.45 -89.67
C PHE A 277 23.86 90.41 -90.29
N GLU A 278 24.68 90.82 -91.26
CA GLU A 278 25.77 89.98 -91.74
C GLU A 278 26.61 89.55 -90.53
N LYS A 279 26.83 88.24 -90.40
CA LYS A 279 27.74 87.72 -89.38
C LYS A 279 29.13 88.25 -89.75
N ALA A 280 29.69 89.10 -88.89
CA ALA A 280 31.09 89.47 -89.00
C ALA A 280 31.94 88.20 -89.10
N GLU A 281 32.97 88.21 -89.95
CA GLU A 281 33.88 87.08 -90.08
C GLU A 281 34.50 86.78 -88.71
N PRO A 282 34.30 85.58 -88.13
CA PRO A 282 34.73 85.33 -86.76
C PRO A 282 36.25 85.42 -86.65
N GLY A 283 36.74 86.14 -85.65
CA GLY A 283 38.18 86.29 -85.43
C GLY A 283 38.84 84.94 -85.11
N ASP A 284 40.15 84.81 -85.31
CA ASP A 284 40.88 83.55 -85.10
C ASP A 284 40.60 82.92 -83.72
N VAL A 285 40.53 83.75 -82.67
CA VAL A 285 40.18 83.32 -81.30
C VAL A 285 38.77 82.76 -81.22
N GLU A 286 37.81 83.35 -81.92
CA GLU A 286 36.41 82.88 -81.98
C GLU A 286 36.31 81.57 -82.78
N LEU A 287 37.06 81.45 -83.88
CA LEU A 287 37.19 80.18 -84.63
C LEU A 287 37.82 79.07 -83.79
N GLU A 288 38.79 79.38 -82.92
CA GLU A 288 39.30 78.40 -81.95
C GLU A 288 38.28 78.05 -80.86
N ILE A 289 37.52 79.03 -80.34
CA ILE A 289 36.45 78.78 -79.37
C ILE A 289 35.38 77.87 -79.98
N MET A 290 34.92 78.15 -81.20
CA MET A 290 33.98 77.28 -81.92
C MET A 290 34.51 75.87 -82.13
N LYS A 291 35.81 75.69 -82.44
CA LYS A 291 36.43 74.36 -82.54
C LYS A 291 36.48 73.63 -81.18
N ARG A 292 36.76 74.35 -80.08
CA ARG A 292 36.77 73.81 -78.71
C ARG A 292 35.38 73.38 -78.26
N ASP A 293 34.37 74.22 -78.50
CA ASP A 293 32.97 73.89 -78.19
C ASP A 293 32.43 72.79 -79.11
N GLU A 294 32.80 72.72 -80.38
CA GLU A 294 32.42 71.59 -81.25
C GLU A 294 32.97 70.26 -80.71
N VAL A 295 34.27 70.19 -80.36
CA VAL A 295 34.87 68.97 -79.78
C VAL A 295 34.19 68.58 -78.46
N LYS A 296 33.90 69.55 -77.59
CA LYS A 296 33.17 69.36 -76.33
C LYS A 296 31.73 68.87 -76.56
N HIS A 297 31.03 69.40 -77.56
CA HIS A 297 29.66 68.98 -77.90
C HIS A 297 29.63 67.61 -78.57
N LEU A 298 30.62 67.24 -79.38
CA LEU A 298 30.80 65.87 -79.91
C LEU A 298 31.07 64.86 -78.79
N TYR A 299 31.94 65.20 -77.83
CA TYR A 299 32.15 64.39 -76.63
C TYR A 299 30.87 64.24 -75.80
N MET A 300 30.14 65.34 -75.55
CA MET A 300 28.90 65.31 -74.78
C MET A 300 27.79 64.51 -75.49
N GLN A 301 27.70 64.60 -76.82
CA GLN A 301 26.80 63.80 -77.64
C GLN A 301 27.11 62.30 -77.52
N GLN A 302 28.40 61.91 -77.54
CA GLN A 302 28.81 60.52 -77.29
C GLN A 302 28.51 60.06 -75.87
N PHE A 303 28.78 60.91 -74.87
CA PHE A 303 28.51 60.65 -73.45
C PHE A 303 27.02 60.40 -73.20
N LEU A 304 26.13 61.29 -73.65
CA LEU A 304 24.67 61.13 -73.52
C LEU A 304 24.17 59.88 -74.25
N CYS A 305 24.64 59.63 -75.47
CA CYS A 305 24.32 58.41 -76.21
C CYS A 305 24.79 57.13 -75.50
N ASN A 306 25.88 57.17 -74.74
CA ASN A 306 26.36 56.02 -73.96
C ASN A 306 25.61 55.88 -72.64
N ARG A 307 25.33 56.98 -71.93
CA ARG A 307 24.49 56.99 -70.72
C ARG A 307 23.10 56.37 -70.96
N ILE A 308 22.45 56.69 -72.09
CA ILE A 308 21.16 56.10 -72.47
C ILE A 308 21.28 54.57 -72.70
N LYS A 309 22.38 54.09 -73.30
CA LYS A 309 22.64 52.65 -73.47
C LYS A 309 22.90 51.97 -72.13
N GLU A 310 23.70 52.58 -71.27
CA GLU A 310 24.00 52.07 -69.92
C GLU A 310 22.71 51.85 -69.14
N LEU A 311 21.85 52.88 -69.04
CA LEU A 311 20.55 52.82 -68.39
C LEU A 311 19.67 51.66 -68.92
N THR A 312 19.63 51.50 -70.24
CA THR A 312 18.86 50.43 -70.89
C THR A 312 19.42 49.06 -70.51
N VAL A 313 20.74 48.87 -70.62
CA VAL A 313 21.42 47.59 -70.32
C VAL A 313 21.33 47.25 -68.82
N THR A 314 21.40 48.22 -67.92
CA THR A 314 21.20 47.98 -66.47
C THR A 314 19.78 47.55 -66.17
N PHE A 315 18.78 48.18 -66.79
CA PHE A 315 17.37 47.79 -66.62
C PHE A 315 17.10 46.38 -67.16
N ASP A 316 17.60 46.06 -68.36
CA ASP A 316 17.45 44.73 -68.95
C ASP A 316 18.14 43.65 -68.09
N ALA A 317 19.31 43.94 -67.50
CA ALA A 317 19.99 43.04 -66.58
C ALA A 317 19.15 42.76 -65.31
N GLU A 318 18.55 43.77 -64.69
CA GLU A 318 17.64 43.59 -63.54
C GLU A 318 16.39 42.81 -63.92
N LEU A 319 15.81 43.07 -65.10
CA LEU A 319 14.67 42.31 -65.64
C LEU A 319 15.04 40.84 -65.86
N HIS A 320 16.23 40.54 -66.37
CA HIS A 320 16.73 39.18 -66.53
C HIS A 320 16.94 38.47 -65.19
N LEU A 321 17.48 39.16 -64.18
CA LEU A 321 17.62 38.63 -62.82
C LEU A 321 16.25 38.31 -62.19
N LEU A 322 15.30 39.25 -62.26
CA LEU A 322 13.96 39.05 -61.71
C LEU A 322 13.20 37.94 -62.46
N ARG A 323 13.36 37.84 -63.79
CA ARG A 323 12.81 36.72 -64.59
C ARG A 323 13.34 35.36 -64.13
N HIS A 324 14.64 35.25 -63.83
CA HIS A 324 15.20 34.01 -63.31
C HIS A 324 14.65 33.66 -61.91
N GLN A 325 14.54 34.65 -61.02
CA GLN A 325 13.91 34.47 -59.70
C GLN A 325 12.44 34.05 -59.83
N LYS A 326 11.70 34.63 -60.77
CA LYS A 326 10.29 34.31 -61.07
C LYS A 326 10.13 32.86 -61.55
N LEU A 327 10.97 32.38 -62.48
CA LEU A 327 10.95 30.99 -62.94
C LEU A 327 11.27 29.98 -61.83
N LYS A 328 12.25 30.31 -60.98
CA LYS A 328 12.58 29.52 -59.77
C LYS A 328 11.40 29.49 -58.79
N LEU A 329 10.68 30.61 -58.64
CA LEU A 329 9.47 30.68 -57.82
C LEU A 329 8.32 29.89 -58.44
N ASP A 330 8.02 30.01 -59.74
CA ASP A 330 6.96 29.24 -60.41
C ASP A 330 7.11 27.74 -60.14
N THR A 331 8.36 27.25 -60.22
CA THR A 331 8.70 25.85 -59.92
C THR A 331 8.37 25.49 -58.46
N GLN A 332 8.76 26.34 -57.50
CA GLN A 332 8.38 26.15 -56.09
C GLN A 332 6.86 26.25 -55.87
N MET A 333 6.15 27.09 -56.60
CA MET A 333 4.70 27.20 -56.51
C MET A 333 4.01 25.95 -57.06
N LYS A 334 4.49 25.36 -58.16
CA LYS A 334 3.91 24.09 -58.65
C LYS A 334 4.19 22.91 -57.73
N LEU A 335 5.35 22.88 -57.06
CA LEU A 335 5.62 21.90 -56.00
C LEU A 335 4.75 22.15 -54.75
N SER A 336 4.46 23.41 -54.41
CA SER A 336 3.53 23.79 -53.34
C SER A 336 2.08 23.42 -53.68
N ASP A 337 1.65 23.64 -54.91
CA ASP A 337 0.31 23.27 -55.40
C ASP A 337 0.13 21.74 -55.34
N LEU A 338 1.15 20.96 -55.72
CA LEU A 338 1.14 19.49 -55.61
C LEU A 338 1.12 19.02 -54.15
N HIS A 339 1.96 19.59 -53.28
CA HIS A 339 1.97 19.24 -51.87
C HIS A 339 0.65 19.59 -51.16
N HIS A 340 0.02 20.71 -51.52
CA HIS A 340 -1.33 21.06 -51.08
C HIS A 340 -2.36 20.00 -51.49
N VAL A 341 -2.26 19.44 -52.71
CA VAL A 341 -3.15 18.34 -53.14
C VAL A 341 -2.94 17.09 -52.27
N THR A 342 -1.69 16.71 -51.98
CA THR A 342 -1.39 15.58 -51.08
C THR A 342 -1.92 15.82 -49.66
N LEU A 343 -1.65 16.98 -49.04
CA LEU A 343 -2.13 17.32 -47.70
C LEU A 343 -3.67 17.36 -47.63
N PHE A 344 -4.32 17.83 -48.69
CA PHE A 344 -5.79 17.84 -48.79
C PHE A 344 -6.37 16.42 -48.92
N GLN A 345 -5.72 15.53 -49.68
CA GLN A 345 -6.10 14.11 -49.75
C GLN A 345 -5.90 13.40 -48.41
N GLU A 346 -4.76 13.62 -47.74
CA GLU A 346 -4.51 13.13 -46.37
C GLU A 346 -5.60 13.62 -45.41
N MET A 347 -5.92 14.93 -45.41
CA MET A 347 -6.92 15.52 -44.51
C MET A 347 -8.34 14.99 -44.77
N LEU A 348 -8.76 14.84 -46.03
CA LEU A 348 -10.04 14.22 -46.36
C LEU A 348 -10.12 12.76 -45.90
N LEU A 349 -9.04 11.99 -46.06
CA LEU A 349 -8.97 10.61 -45.63
C LEU A 349 -9.06 10.52 -44.10
N LEU A 350 -8.28 11.33 -43.38
CA LEU A 350 -8.31 11.40 -41.92
C LEU A 350 -9.71 11.73 -41.38
N LYS A 351 -10.44 12.68 -41.98
CA LYS A 351 -11.82 13.05 -41.59
C LYS A 351 -12.84 11.93 -41.76
N ASN A 352 -12.58 10.97 -42.65
CA ASN A 352 -13.41 9.76 -42.76
C ASN A 352 -13.12 8.78 -41.61
N PHE A 353 -11.84 8.59 -41.26
CA PHE A 353 -11.44 7.66 -40.22
C PHE A 353 -11.79 8.16 -38.80
N GLU A 354 -11.64 9.46 -38.56
CA GLU A 354 -11.79 10.16 -37.27
C GLU A 354 -13.04 9.77 -36.46
N LYS A 355 -14.21 9.61 -37.11
CA LYS A 355 -15.46 9.29 -36.41
C LYS A 355 -15.45 7.89 -35.79
N GLN A 356 -14.96 6.89 -36.52
CA GLN A 356 -14.92 5.50 -36.04
C GLN A 356 -13.72 5.28 -35.10
N GLU A 357 -12.61 5.98 -35.35
CA GLU A 357 -11.44 5.99 -34.45
C GLU A 357 -11.82 6.55 -33.07
N ASN A 358 -12.58 7.66 -33.02
CA ASN A 358 -13.08 8.21 -31.76
C ASN A 358 -14.03 7.25 -31.03
N ILE A 359 -14.97 6.58 -31.72
CA ILE A 359 -15.88 5.60 -31.10
C ILE A 359 -15.11 4.40 -30.52
N LEU A 360 -14.09 3.91 -31.22
CA LEU A 360 -13.22 2.83 -30.72
C LEU A 360 -12.37 3.29 -29.54
N GLN A 361 -11.80 4.51 -29.60
CA GLN A 361 -11.05 5.10 -28.49
C GLN A 361 -11.94 5.35 -27.26
N GLU A 362 -13.17 5.83 -27.43
CA GLU A 362 -14.15 6.00 -26.34
C GLU A 362 -14.49 4.67 -25.66
N ARG A 363 -14.61 3.57 -26.44
CA ARG A 363 -14.81 2.21 -25.92
C ARG A 363 -13.60 1.65 -25.17
N VAL A 364 -12.38 1.88 -25.66
CA VAL A 364 -11.16 1.55 -24.90
C VAL A 364 -11.14 2.35 -23.59
N ASN A 365 -11.37 3.66 -23.68
CA ASN A 365 -11.40 4.56 -22.53
C ASN A 365 -12.54 4.26 -21.55
N SER A 366 -13.63 3.58 -21.93
CA SER A 366 -14.67 3.13 -20.98
C SER A 366 -14.25 1.83 -20.28
N LEU A 367 -13.74 0.86 -21.04
CA LEU A 367 -13.27 -0.43 -20.49
C LEU A 367 -12.05 -0.28 -19.57
N ASP A 368 -11.13 0.65 -19.87
CA ASP A 368 -10.00 1.01 -19.00
C ASP A 368 -10.48 1.58 -17.65
N ARG A 369 -11.46 2.50 -17.66
CA ARG A 369 -12.09 3.00 -16.42
C ARG A 369 -12.85 1.91 -15.66
N GLU A 370 -13.58 1.05 -16.36
CA GLU A 370 -14.25 -0.12 -15.76
C GLU A 370 -13.25 -1.09 -15.13
N GLU A 371 -12.07 -1.30 -15.74
CA GLU A 371 -11.03 -2.12 -15.14
C GLU A 371 -10.43 -1.45 -13.90
N GLN A 372 -10.08 -0.16 -13.98
CA GLN A 372 -9.54 0.61 -12.85
C GLN A 372 -10.51 0.63 -11.65
N ASP A 373 -11.80 0.89 -11.87
CA ASP A 373 -12.85 0.85 -10.84
C ASP A 373 -12.99 -0.54 -10.20
N MET A 374 -12.80 -1.60 -10.99
CA MET A 374 -12.93 -2.98 -10.52
C MET A 374 -11.65 -3.50 -9.84
N GLN A 375 -10.46 -3.08 -10.29
CA GLN A 375 -9.20 -3.26 -9.57
C GLN A 375 -9.22 -2.52 -8.23
N TRP A 376 -9.79 -1.31 -8.18
CA TRP A 376 -9.97 -0.55 -6.93
C TRP A 376 -10.86 -1.32 -5.94
N LYS A 377 -12.01 -1.86 -6.39
CA LYS A 377 -12.87 -2.74 -5.57
C LYS A 377 -12.18 -4.03 -5.11
N ILE A 378 -11.28 -4.60 -5.91
CA ILE A 378 -10.43 -5.73 -5.48
C ILE A 378 -9.51 -5.29 -4.33
N ASN A 379 -8.86 -4.13 -4.43
CA ASN A 379 -7.97 -3.63 -3.38
C ASN A 379 -8.73 -3.26 -2.10
N GLU A 380 -9.96 -2.75 -2.22
CA GLU A 380 -10.86 -2.46 -1.09
C GLU A 380 -11.32 -3.75 -0.39
N THR A 381 -11.90 -4.71 -1.12
CA THR A 381 -12.32 -6.01 -0.54
C THR A 381 -11.14 -6.81 0.04
N LEU A 382 -9.93 -6.71 -0.54
CA LEU A 382 -8.70 -7.30 0.05
C LEU A 382 -8.31 -6.63 1.39
N LYS A 383 -8.51 -5.31 1.51
CA LYS A 383 -8.26 -4.56 2.75
C LYS A 383 -9.27 -4.90 3.83
N GLU A 384 -10.56 -4.94 3.51
CA GLU A 384 -11.62 -5.39 4.43
C GLU A 384 -11.40 -6.83 4.89
N MET A 385 -11.03 -7.73 3.97
CA MET A 385 -10.63 -9.10 4.27
C MET A 385 -9.49 -9.19 5.28
N GLU A 386 -8.50 -8.31 5.19
CA GLU A 386 -7.38 -8.28 6.14
C GLU A 386 -7.77 -7.64 7.48
N GLU A 387 -8.60 -6.60 7.48
CA GLU A 387 -9.17 -6.02 8.70
C GLU A 387 -10.01 -7.05 9.46
N LYS A 388 -10.87 -7.81 8.78
CA LYS A 388 -11.65 -8.90 9.37
C LYS A 388 -10.82 -10.11 9.81
N LYS A 389 -9.76 -10.50 9.08
CA LYS A 389 -8.77 -11.47 9.59
C LYS A 389 -8.13 -10.99 10.90
N ASN A 390 -7.80 -9.70 11.01
CA ASN A 390 -7.24 -9.13 12.23
C ASN A 390 -8.26 -9.06 13.39
N GLU A 391 -9.56 -8.93 13.10
CA GLU A 391 -10.62 -9.06 14.12
C GLU A 391 -10.82 -10.50 14.59
N ILE A 392 -10.79 -11.47 13.67
CA ILE A 392 -10.75 -12.91 14.02
C ILE A 392 -9.52 -13.23 14.90
N ASN A 393 -8.36 -12.65 14.60
CA ASN A 393 -7.15 -12.83 15.43
C ASN A 393 -7.33 -12.25 16.85
N LYS A 394 -7.88 -11.03 16.98
CA LYS A 394 -8.22 -10.42 18.28
C LYS A 394 -9.20 -11.29 19.06
N LEU A 395 -10.27 -11.79 18.44
CA LEU A 395 -11.28 -12.64 19.09
C LEU A 395 -10.69 -13.99 19.52
N GLN A 396 -9.80 -14.61 18.72
CA GLN A 396 -9.06 -15.81 19.14
C GLN A 396 -8.11 -15.53 20.31
N GLU A 397 -7.49 -14.35 20.38
CA GLU A 397 -6.65 -13.95 21.51
C GLU A 397 -7.49 -13.67 22.76
N GLN A 398 -8.69 -13.09 22.61
CA GLN A 398 -9.68 -12.98 23.68
C GLN A 398 -10.11 -14.36 24.20
N GLU A 399 -10.45 -15.31 23.33
CA GLU A 399 -10.80 -16.69 23.72
C GLU A 399 -9.64 -17.37 24.50
N LYS A 400 -8.40 -17.27 23.99
CA LYS A 400 -7.19 -17.76 24.67
C LYS A 400 -6.99 -17.11 26.04
N SER A 401 -7.19 -15.80 26.14
CA SER A 401 -7.07 -15.07 27.40
C SER A 401 -8.15 -15.51 28.41
N LEU A 402 -9.39 -15.75 27.96
CA LEU A 402 -10.51 -16.22 28.76
C LEU A 402 -10.23 -17.62 29.32
N TYR A 403 -9.74 -18.56 28.50
CA TYR A 403 -9.26 -19.86 28.99
C TYR A 403 -8.09 -19.72 29.99
N SER A 404 -7.13 -18.82 29.74
CA SER A 404 -5.99 -18.62 30.65
C SER A 404 -6.39 -18.02 32.01
N GLY A 405 -7.36 -17.11 32.01
CA GLY A 405 -7.94 -16.51 33.21
C GLY A 405 -8.75 -17.53 34.01
N PHE A 406 -9.54 -18.36 33.33
CA PHE A 406 -10.26 -19.47 33.96
C PHE A 406 -9.30 -20.51 34.57
N GLN A 407 -8.26 -20.91 33.84
CA GLN A 407 -7.24 -21.83 34.34
C GLN A 407 -6.48 -21.26 35.56
N SER A 408 -6.26 -19.94 35.58
CA SER A 408 -5.70 -19.23 36.73
C SER A 408 -6.66 -19.19 37.93
N ALA A 409 -7.96 -18.99 37.69
CA ALA A 409 -8.99 -18.96 38.73
C ALA A 409 -9.30 -20.34 39.34
N LEU A 410 -9.21 -21.42 38.56
CA LEU A 410 -9.44 -22.79 39.05
C LEU A 410 -8.40 -23.22 40.09
N GLY A 411 -7.13 -22.88 39.89
CA GLY A 411 -6.02 -23.22 40.78
C GLY A 411 -5.61 -24.71 40.76
N GLU A 412 -4.39 -24.97 41.21
CA GLU A 412 -3.67 -26.24 40.95
C GLU A 412 -4.16 -27.48 41.75
N ASN A 413 -5.24 -27.38 42.52
CA ASN A 413 -5.67 -28.44 43.46
C ASN A 413 -7.21 -28.66 43.50
N ASN A 414 -7.96 -28.14 42.53
CA ASN A 414 -9.42 -28.16 42.58
C ASN A 414 -10.01 -29.49 42.09
N LYS A 415 -10.67 -30.26 42.97
CA LYS A 415 -11.26 -31.58 42.61
C LYS A 415 -12.30 -31.48 41.49
N PHE A 416 -13.00 -30.35 41.42
CA PHE A 416 -14.02 -30.07 40.43
C PHE A 416 -13.48 -29.41 39.16
N ALA A 417 -12.16 -29.24 38.99
CA ALA A 417 -11.58 -28.59 37.79
C ALA A 417 -12.03 -29.25 36.47
N ASN A 418 -12.11 -30.58 36.42
CA ASN A 418 -12.60 -31.32 35.25
C ASN A 418 -14.11 -31.12 35.03
N PHE A 419 -14.90 -30.98 36.09
CA PHE A 419 -16.34 -30.70 36.02
C PHE A 419 -16.58 -29.26 35.53
N LEU A 420 -15.91 -28.27 36.13
CA LEU A 420 -15.99 -26.87 35.74
C LEU A 420 -15.45 -26.64 34.31
N MET A 421 -14.43 -27.38 33.87
CA MET A 421 -13.98 -27.39 32.47
C MET A 421 -15.00 -28.05 31.52
N LYS A 422 -15.70 -29.12 31.93
CA LYS A 422 -16.84 -29.66 31.15
C LYS A 422 -17.96 -28.62 31.05
N VAL A 423 -18.37 -28.01 32.16
CA VAL A 423 -19.41 -26.94 32.19
C VAL A 423 -19.03 -25.76 31.29
N LEU A 424 -17.79 -25.25 31.36
CA LEU A 424 -17.33 -24.18 30.49
C LEU A 424 -17.39 -24.58 29.00
N LYS A 425 -16.95 -25.78 28.65
CA LYS A 425 -16.85 -26.26 27.26
C LYS A 425 -18.19 -26.70 26.66
N LYS A 426 -19.14 -27.17 27.46
CA LYS A 426 -20.45 -27.71 27.04
C LYS A 426 -21.25 -26.63 26.31
N LYS A 427 -21.31 -26.72 24.98
CA LYS A 427 -22.06 -25.79 24.12
C LYS A 427 -23.55 -25.84 24.44
N ILE A 428 -24.17 -24.68 24.63
CA ILE A 428 -25.62 -24.54 24.72
C ILE A 428 -26.11 -24.09 23.34
N LYS A 429 -27.14 -24.74 22.78
CA LYS A 429 -27.86 -24.19 21.64
C LYS A 429 -28.67 -22.98 22.10
N ARG A 430 -28.09 -21.77 22.00
CA ARG A 430 -28.85 -20.53 22.12
C ARG A 430 -29.91 -20.51 21.01
N ALA A 431 -31.18 -20.42 21.36
CA ALA A 431 -32.19 -20.01 20.40
C ALA A 431 -31.94 -18.52 20.08
N LYS A 432 -31.77 -18.14 18.80
CA LYS A 432 -31.65 -16.73 18.44
C LYS A 432 -32.89 -16.00 18.97
N LYS A 433 -32.66 -14.99 19.81
CA LYS A 433 -33.71 -14.12 20.34
C LYS A 433 -34.30 -13.38 19.14
N LYS A 434 -35.49 -13.77 18.68
CA LYS A 434 -36.27 -12.98 17.73
C LYS A 434 -36.63 -11.68 18.44
N GLU A 435 -35.91 -10.61 18.13
CA GLU A 435 -36.42 -9.28 18.39
C GLU A 435 -37.52 -9.00 17.36
N VAL A 436 -38.61 -8.43 17.84
CA VAL A 436 -39.80 -8.13 17.05
C VAL A 436 -39.75 -6.64 16.81
N GLU A 437 -39.29 -6.26 15.62
CA GLU A 437 -39.66 -4.99 15.00
C GLU A 437 -40.60 -5.28 13.83
N GLU A 438 -41.31 -4.24 13.40
CA GLU A 438 -42.68 -4.38 12.92
C GLU A 438 -42.79 -4.77 11.43
N ALA A 439 -43.99 -5.16 11.02
CA ALA A 439 -44.29 -5.39 9.61
C ALA A 439 -44.56 -4.06 8.91
N ASP A 440 -43.91 -3.86 7.76
CA ASP A 440 -44.47 -3.15 6.62
C ASP A 440 -44.35 -4.09 5.41
N GLU A 441 -45.29 -3.95 4.48
CA GLU A 441 -45.48 -4.86 3.34
C GLU A 441 -44.71 -4.35 2.10
N ASP A 442 -44.14 -5.27 1.31
CA ASP A 442 -44.36 -5.31 -0.16
C ASP A 442 -43.66 -6.54 -0.80
N GLU A 443 -44.12 -6.92 -2.00
CA GLU A 443 -43.74 -8.15 -2.72
C GLU A 443 -42.55 -7.96 -3.68
N GLU A 444 -41.80 -9.04 -4.00
CA GLU A 444 -41.95 -9.72 -5.30
C GLU A 444 -41.10 -11.02 -5.42
N SER A 445 -41.39 -11.77 -6.49
CA SER A 445 -41.17 -13.20 -6.75
C SER A 445 -39.72 -13.77 -6.82
N GLU A 446 -39.59 -15.01 -6.32
CA GLU A 446 -39.09 -16.22 -7.02
C GLU A 446 -38.19 -16.07 -8.28
N GLU A 447 -37.04 -16.75 -8.28
CA GLU A 447 -36.85 -17.92 -9.18
C GLU A 447 -35.83 -18.92 -8.60
N SER A 448 -35.87 -20.17 -9.08
CA SER A 448 -35.17 -21.35 -8.53
C SER A 448 -33.89 -21.72 -9.29
N SER A 449 -32.94 -22.32 -8.59
CA SER A 449 -32.08 -23.37 -9.17
C SER A 449 -31.57 -24.32 -8.08
N GLU A 450 -31.99 -25.59 -8.14
CA GLU A 450 -31.48 -26.68 -7.32
C GLU A 450 -30.35 -27.42 -8.06
N GLU A 451 -29.24 -27.71 -7.38
CA GLU A 451 -28.45 -28.92 -7.64
C GLU A 451 -28.01 -29.53 -6.30
N GLU A 452 -28.27 -30.81 -6.10
CA GLU A 452 -27.76 -31.55 -4.95
C GLU A 452 -26.26 -31.84 -5.08
N SER A 453 -25.57 -31.89 -3.94
CA SER A 453 -24.39 -32.73 -3.78
C SER A 453 -24.51 -33.51 -2.49
N SER A 454 -25.19 -34.66 -2.54
CA SER A 454 -25.13 -35.64 -1.46
C SER A 454 -23.67 -36.02 -1.16
N LEU A 455 -23.32 -35.98 0.12
CA LEU A 455 -22.14 -36.69 0.62
C LEU A 455 -22.42 -37.17 2.04
N GLU A 456 -23.15 -38.29 2.11
CA GLU A 456 -23.17 -39.11 3.33
C GLU A 456 -21.72 -39.51 3.67
N SER A 457 -21.28 -39.16 4.87
CA SER A 457 -20.04 -39.66 5.47
C SER A 457 -20.42 -40.27 6.81
N ASP A 458 -20.97 -41.48 6.73
CA ASP A 458 -21.44 -42.26 7.86
C ASP A 458 -20.25 -42.84 8.64
N GLU A 459 -19.93 -42.25 9.80
CA GLU A 459 -19.05 -42.87 10.80
C GLU A 459 -19.75 -42.90 12.16
N ASP A 460 -20.42 -44.03 12.41
CA ASP A 460 -20.80 -44.51 13.73
C ASP A 460 -19.54 -44.65 14.62
N GLU A 461 -19.36 -43.78 15.63
CA GLU A 461 -18.58 -44.19 16.81
C GLU A 461 -19.29 -43.85 18.13
N SER A 462 -19.84 -44.92 18.71
CA SER A 462 -20.07 -45.09 20.16
C SER A 462 -20.94 -44.04 20.85
N GLY A 463 -22.25 -44.30 20.87
CA GLY A 463 -23.14 -43.78 21.91
C GLY A 463 -22.75 -44.29 23.30
N SER A 464 -21.84 -43.59 23.98
CA SER A 464 -21.65 -43.72 25.43
C SER A 464 -22.79 -43.01 26.14
N GLU A 465 -23.49 -43.70 27.03
CA GLU A 465 -24.65 -43.19 27.77
C GLU A 465 -24.26 -41.98 28.64
N ASP A 466 -24.48 -40.77 28.13
CA ASP A 466 -24.18 -39.51 28.83
C ASP A 466 -25.25 -39.32 29.92
N GLU A 467 -24.89 -39.66 31.16
CA GLU A 467 -25.73 -39.43 32.35
C GLU A 467 -26.31 -38.01 32.31
N VAL A 468 -27.60 -37.86 32.60
CA VAL A 468 -28.32 -36.58 32.51
C VAL A 468 -27.88 -35.65 33.66
N PHE A 469 -26.68 -35.12 33.54
CA PHE A 469 -26.10 -34.11 34.41
C PHE A 469 -26.78 -32.77 34.14
N ASP A 470 -27.80 -32.50 34.97
CA ASP A 470 -28.42 -31.20 35.13
C ASP A 470 -27.38 -30.19 35.64
N ASP A 471 -26.98 -29.25 34.76
CA ASP A 471 -26.04 -28.16 35.06
C ASP A 471 -26.63 -27.16 36.08
N SER A 472 -27.88 -27.33 36.56
CA SER A 472 -28.56 -26.37 37.45
C SER A 472 -28.15 -26.48 38.93
N ILE A 473 -27.46 -27.53 39.35
CA ILE A 473 -27.19 -27.83 40.76
C ILE A 473 -25.69 -27.88 41.06
N CYS A 474 -25.20 -26.93 41.86
CA CYS A 474 -23.82 -26.93 42.36
C CYS A 474 -23.58 -28.15 43.28
N PRO A 475 -22.56 -29.00 43.03
CA PRO A 475 -22.25 -30.13 43.91
C PRO A 475 -21.93 -29.68 45.34
N SER A 476 -22.38 -30.44 46.34
CA SER A 476 -22.41 -30.08 47.78
C SER A 476 -21.06 -29.82 48.47
N ASN A 477 -19.95 -29.78 47.73
CA ASN A 477 -18.60 -29.47 48.20
C ASN A 477 -17.81 -28.57 47.21
N CYS A 478 -18.48 -27.89 46.26
CA CYS A 478 -17.88 -26.94 45.33
C CYS A 478 -18.18 -25.49 45.76
N ASP A 479 -17.22 -24.58 45.60
CA ASP A 479 -17.43 -23.16 45.88
C ASP A 479 -18.44 -22.57 44.89
N VAL A 480 -19.56 -22.06 45.40
CA VAL A 480 -20.67 -21.50 44.61
C VAL A 480 -20.17 -20.37 43.70
N SER A 481 -19.27 -19.51 44.20
CA SER A 481 -18.67 -18.41 43.44
C SER A 481 -17.79 -18.87 42.27
N LEU A 482 -17.11 -20.03 42.37
CA LEU A 482 -16.36 -20.60 41.25
C LEU A 482 -17.29 -21.24 40.20
N PHE A 483 -18.44 -21.75 40.64
CA PHE A 483 -19.47 -22.28 39.75
C PHE A 483 -20.19 -21.16 38.98
N GLU A 484 -20.63 -20.11 39.66
CA GLU A 484 -21.19 -18.89 39.05
C GLU A 484 -20.20 -18.23 38.10
N LEU A 485 -18.92 -18.12 38.48
CA LEU A 485 -17.87 -17.61 37.61
C LEU A 485 -17.67 -18.50 36.37
N ALA A 486 -17.74 -19.83 36.50
CA ALA A 486 -17.67 -20.74 35.35
C ALA A 486 -18.86 -20.57 34.39
N LEU A 487 -20.05 -20.27 34.90
CA LEU A 487 -21.23 -19.96 34.09
C LEU A 487 -21.10 -18.61 33.38
N GLN A 488 -20.68 -17.55 34.07
CA GLN A 488 -20.43 -16.23 33.44
C GLN A 488 -19.32 -16.27 32.38
N LEU A 489 -18.29 -17.11 32.59
CA LEU A 489 -17.23 -17.34 31.61
C LEU A 489 -17.68 -18.25 30.46
N ARG A 490 -18.66 -19.16 30.69
CA ARG A 490 -19.32 -19.95 29.64
C ARG A 490 -20.16 -19.06 28.72
N GLU A 491 -20.90 -18.10 29.27
CA GLU A 491 -21.65 -17.10 28.50
C GLU A 491 -20.69 -16.26 27.65
N LYS A 492 -19.69 -15.62 28.26
CA LYS A 492 -18.69 -14.80 27.53
C LYS A 492 -17.91 -15.60 26.48
N ARG A 493 -17.64 -16.89 26.73
CA ARG A 493 -17.03 -17.78 25.72
C ARG A 493 -18.00 -18.04 24.57
N LEU A 494 -19.29 -18.27 24.84
CA LEU A 494 -20.30 -18.45 23.80
C LEU A 494 -20.50 -17.15 22.99
N ASP A 495 -20.42 -15.97 23.61
CA ASP A 495 -20.45 -14.68 22.91
C ASP A 495 -19.27 -14.54 21.92
N ILE A 496 -18.05 -14.89 22.37
CA ILE A 496 -16.86 -14.87 21.52
C ILE A 496 -16.90 -15.98 20.45
N GLU A 497 -17.43 -17.17 20.75
CA GLU A 497 -17.59 -18.25 19.78
C GLU A 497 -18.64 -17.91 18.72
N GLU A 498 -19.73 -17.23 19.10
CA GLU A 498 -20.79 -16.72 18.22
C GLU A 498 -20.22 -15.60 17.30
N ALA A 499 -19.53 -14.60 17.86
CA ALA A 499 -18.82 -13.57 17.09
C ALA A 499 -17.73 -14.14 16.17
N LEU A 500 -16.96 -15.15 16.61
CA LEU A 500 -15.97 -15.84 15.77
C LEU A 500 -16.60 -16.60 14.61
N VAL A 501 -17.83 -17.08 14.74
CA VAL A 501 -18.58 -17.73 13.66
C VAL A 501 -19.18 -16.70 12.72
N GLU A 502 -19.65 -15.56 13.22
CA GLU A 502 -20.18 -14.47 12.39
C GLU A 502 -19.06 -13.77 11.59
N GLU A 503 -17.93 -13.41 12.20
CA GLU A 503 -16.80 -12.82 11.46
C GLU A 503 -16.15 -13.77 10.44
N LYS A 504 -16.13 -15.08 10.71
CA LYS A 504 -15.72 -16.09 9.70
C LYS A 504 -16.67 -16.12 8.51
N LYS A 505 -17.99 -16.00 8.73
CA LYS A 505 -18.97 -15.91 7.63
C LYS A 505 -18.81 -14.63 6.83
N VAL A 506 -18.51 -13.49 7.47
CA VAL A 506 -18.19 -12.24 6.77
C VAL A 506 -16.96 -12.43 5.89
N VAL A 507 -15.87 -12.98 6.43
CA VAL A 507 -14.65 -13.33 5.66
C VAL A 507 -14.95 -14.31 4.51
N ASP A 508 -15.80 -15.32 4.72
CA ASP A 508 -16.15 -16.29 3.67
C ASP A 508 -17.12 -15.73 2.62
N ASN A 509 -17.85 -14.66 2.91
CA ASN A 509 -18.63 -13.90 1.93
C ASN A 509 -17.76 -12.93 1.14
N LEU A 510 -16.90 -12.16 1.81
CA LEU A 510 -15.91 -11.28 1.16
C LEU A 510 -14.96 -12.05 0.22
N LYS A 511 -14.62 -13.33 0.53
CA LYS A 511 -13.93 -14.22 -0.42
C LYS A 511 -14.73 -14.47 -1.70
N LYS A 512 -16.02 -14.77 -1.60
CA LYS A 512 -16.89 -15.01 -2.77
C LYS A 512 -17.01 -13.73 -3.59
N GLU A 513 -17.18 -12.60 -2.95
CA GLU A 513 -17.22 -11.29 -3.60
C GLU A 513 -15.92 -11.01 -4.34
N TYR A 514 -14.76 -11.11 -3.67
CA TYR A 514 -13.44 -11.06 -4.29
C TYR A 514 -13.31 -12.00 -5.48
N ASP A 515 -13.72 -13.26 -5.37
CA ASP A 515 -13.65 -14.23 -6.47
C ASP A 515 -14.56 -13.85 -7.66
N THR A 516 -15.76 -13.29 -7.40
CA THR A 516 -16.63 -12.79 -8.49
C THR A 516 -16.06 -11.53 -9.15
N ILE A 517 -15.48 -10.61 -8.38
CA ILE A 517 -14.86 -9.38 -8.90
C ILE A 517 -13.57 -9.74 -9.67
N SER A 518 -12.76 -10.67 -9.17
CA SER A 518 -11.56 -11.19 -9.85
C SER A 518 -11.89 -11.87 -11.19
N LYS A 519 -12.99 -12.64 -11.25
CA LYS A 519 -13.52 -13.19 -12.51
C LYS A 519 -13.99 -12.07 -13.45
N LYS A 520 -14.71 -11.07 -12.95
CA LYS A 520 -15.16 -9.91 -13.74
C LYS A 520 -13.98 -9.09 -14.30
N VAL A 521 -12.95 -8.79 -13.49
CA VAL A 521 -11.74 -8.08 -13.94
C VAL A 521 -11.04 -8.83 -15.07
N LYS A 522 -10.91 -10.16 -14.98
CA LYS A 522 -10.34 -10.96 -16.08
C LYS A 522 -11.15 -10.84 -17.38
N VAL A 523 -12.47 -10.82 -17.29
CA VAL A 523 -13.36 -10.62 -18.45
C VAL A 523 -13.24 -9.20 -19.01
N VAL A 524 -13.22 -8.18 -18.16
CA VAL A 524 -13.02 -6.77 -18.58
C VAL A 524 -11.66 -6.60 -19.25
N ALA A 525 -10.57 -7.12 -18.66
CA ALA A 525 -9.24 -7.07 -19.27
C ALA A 525 -9.19 -7.79 -20.63
N THR A 526 -9.85 -8.95 -20.80
CA THR A 526 -9.96 -9.58 -22.13
C THR A 526 -10.78 -8.77 -23.13
N ASN A 527 -11.82 -8.05 -22.67
CA ASN A 527 -12.61 -7.16 -23.51
C ASN A 527 -11.85 -5.87 -23.86
N LEU A 528 -11.01 -5.36 -22.95
CA LEU A 528 -10.11 -4.23 -23.16
C LEU A 528 -9.06 -4.58 -24.22
N ASN A 529 -8.31 -5.67 -24.02
CA ASN A 529 -7.35 -6.18 -25.00
C ASN A 529 -7.99 -6.35 -26.40
N ALA A 530 -9.20 -6.93 -26.48
CA ALA A 530 -9.91 -7.09 -27.76
C ALA A 530 -10.38 -5.74 -28.37
N ALA A 531 -10.67 -4.73 -27.55
CA ALA A 531 -11.00 -3.38 -28.01
C ALA A 531 -9.75 -2.61 -28.47
N GLU A 532 -8.61 -2.78 -27.78
CA GLU A 532 -7.31 -2.25 -28.17
C GLU A 532 -6.82 -2.89 -29.48
N GLU A 533 -6.88 -4.22 -29.62
CA GLU A 533 -6.54 -4.93 -30.86
C GLU A 533 -7.39 -4.45 -32.05
N ALA A 534 -8.68 -4.18 -31.82
CA ALA A 534 -9.58 -3.63 -32.84
C ALA A 534 -9.26 -2.16 -33.19
N LEU A 535 -8.92 -1.34 -32.20
CA LEU A 535 -8.45 0.04 -32.41
C LEU A 535 -7.12 0.06 -33.18
N GLU A 536 -6.17 -0.82 -32.83
CA GLU A 536 -4.91 -0.97 -33.56
C GLU A 536 -5.12 -1.52 -34.97
N ALA A 537 -6.08 -2.43 -35.19
CA ALA A 537 -6.42 -2.91 -36.52
C ALA A 537 -6.98 -1.78 -37.40
N TYR A 538 -7.84 -0.93 -36.82
CA TYR A 538 -8.38 0.23 -37.50
C TYR A 538 -7.31 1.31 -37.77
N GLN A 539 -6.38 1.54 -36.84
CA GLN A 539 -5.21 2.41 -37.04
C GLN A 539 -4.24 1.83 -38.10
N ARG A 540 -4.11 0.50 -38.20
CA ARG A 540 -3.34 -0.18 -39.26
C ARG A 540 -4.00 -0.02 -40.63
N GLU A 541 -5.33 -0.15 -40.75
CA GLU A 541 -6.02 0.16 -42.01
C GLU A 541 -5.84 1.64 -42.38
N LYS A 542 -6.08 2.56 -41.44
CA LYS A 542 -5.84 4.01 -41.60
C LYS A 542 -4.43 4.30 -42.16
N GLN A 543 -3.40 3.64 -41.62
CA GLN A 543 -2.02 3.80 -42.10
C GLN A 543 -1.80 3.16 -43.49
N GLN A 544 -2.41 2.03 -43.81
CA GLN A 544 -2.38 1.44 -45.14
C GLN A 544 -2.99 2.38 -46.19
N ARG A 545 -4.19 2.91 -45.95
CA ARG A 545 -4.83 3.87 -46.87
C ARG A 545 -4.08 5.20 -47.00
N LEU A 546 -3.33 5.62 -45.97
CA LEU A 546 -2.41 6.75 -46.06
C LEU A 546 -1.15 6.43 -46.88
N ASN A 547 -0.64 5.20 -46.83
CA ASN A 547 0.49 4.75 -47.65
C ASN A 547 0.12 4.59 -49.14
N GLU A 548 -1.16 4.42 -49.47
CA GLU A 548 -1.67 4.41 -50.86
C GLU A 548 -1.64 5.79 -51.54
N LEU A 549 -1.45 6.89 -50.78
CA LEU A 549 -1.45 8.25 -51.32
C LEU A 549 -0.12 8.58 -52.01
N LEU A 550 -0.21 9.00 -53.28
CA LEU A 550 0.96 9.32 -54.10
C LEU A 550 1.58 10.68 -53.72
N VAL A 551 2.86 10.65 -53.32
CA VAL A 551 3.65 11.84 -52.98
C VAL A 551 4.63 12.15 -54.11
N VAL A 552 4.59 13.37 -54.66
CA VAL A 552 5.49 13.79 -55.74
C VAL A 552 6.77 14.42 -55.17
N ILE A 553 7.92 13.76 -55.36
CA ILE A 553 9.23 14.23 -54.89
C ILE A 553 10.12 14.61 -56.10
N PRO A 554 10.53 15.87 -56.25
CA PRO A 554 11.42 16.30 -57.34
C PRO A 554 12.88 15.99 -57.01
N LEU A 555 13.42 14.92 -57.59
CA LEU A 555 14.84 14.56 -57.49
C LEU A 555 15.66 15.20 -58.62
N LYS A 556 16.89 15.62 -58.32
CA LYS A 556 17.91 15.93 -59.33
C LYS A 556 18.70 14.66 -59.66
N LEU A 557 19.23 14.56 -60.87
CA LEU A 557 20.00 13.37 -61.32
C LEU A 557 21.15 12.98 -60.38
N HIS A 558 21.86 13.95 -59.79
CA HIS A 558 22.94 13.67 -58.82
C HIS A 558 22.48 13.21 -57.42
N GLN A 559 21.18 13.11 -57.18
CA GLN A 559 20.59 12.57 -55.94
C GLN A 559 20.12 11.12 -56.12
N ILE A 560 20.29 10.55 -57.32
CA ILE A 560 19.92 9.16 -57.63
C ILE A 560 21.19 8.31 -57.52
N GLU A 561 21.41 7.75 -56.34
CA GLU A 561 22.52 6.81 -56.09
C GLU A 561 22.21 5.39 -56.58
N TYR A 562 20.94 5.11 -56.92
CA TYR A 562 20.51 3.85 -57.54
C TYR A 562 20.86 3.82 -59.03
N VAL A 563 21.99 3.19 -59.34
CA VAL A 563 22.55 3.09 -60.70
C VAL A 563 22.80 1.63 -61.03
N VAL A 564 22.31 1.16 -62.17
CA VAL A 564 22.41 -0.24 -62.60
C VAL A 564 23.20 -0.29 -63.91
N PHE A 565 24.30 -1.08 -63.93
CA PHE A 565 25.28 -1.12 -65.03
C PHE A 565 25.92 0.23 -65.45
N GLY A 566 25.79 1.27 -64.62
CA GLY A 566 26.34 2.61 -64.88
C GLY A 566 25.32 3.63 -65.37
N GLU A 567 24.08 3.23 -65.62
CA GLU A 567 22.98 4.11 -66.04
C GLU A 567 21.86 4.14 -64.97
N VAL A 568 21.05 5.21 -64.98
CA VAL A 568 19.87 5.32 -64.13
C VAL A 568 18.71 4.59 -64.82
N PRO A 569 18.07 3.59 -64.20
CA PRO A 569 16.97 2.85 -64.82
C PRO A 569 15.75 3.72 -65.12
N GLU A 570 15.03 3.39 -66.20
CA GLU A 570 13.78 4.07 -66.59
C GLU A 570 12.64 3.84 -65.57
N ASP A 571 12.65 2.70 -64.89
CA ASP A 571 11.75 2.41 -63.77
C ASP A 571 12.50 2.43 -62.42
N LEU A 572 11.96 3.21 -61.49
CA LEU A 572 12.45 3.38 -60.12
C LEU A 572 11.46 2.82 -59.08
N SER A 573 10.43 2.07 -59.50
CA SER A 573 9.39 1.49 -58.64
C SER A 573 9.93 0.64 -57.47
N GLY A 574 11.04 -0.07 -57.69
CA GLY A 574 11.73 -0.87 -56.67
C GLY A 574 12.70 -0.10 -55.77
N THR A 575 12.77 1.23 -55.86
CA THR A 575 13.75 2.05 -55.11
C THR A 575 13.17 2.67 -53.85
N LEU A 576 13.98 2.77 -52.80
CA LEU A 576 13.63 3.46 -51.57
C LEU A 576 14.17 4.90 -51.59
N ILE A 577 13.28 5.89 -51.54
CA ILE A 577 13.70 7.28 -51.28
C ILE A 577 13.98 7.43 -49.79
N PHE A 578 15.21 7.79 -49.44
CA PHE A 578 15.67 7.94 -48.06
C PHE A 578 16.47 9.23 -47.88
N SER A 579 16.48 9.81 -46.68
CA SER A 579 17.26 11.02 -46.39
C SER A 579 18.68 10.64 -45.96
N ASN A 580 19.69 11.32 -46.50
CA ASN A 580 21.09 11.10 -46.14
C ASN A 580 21.30 11.22 -44.62
N HIS A 581 20.74 12.23 -43.96
CA HIS A 581 20.84 12.38 -42.49
C HIS A 581 20.26 11.17 -41.72
N SER A 582 19.18 10.53 -42.19
CA SER A 582 18.68 9.31 -41.56
C SER A 582 19.55 8.08 -41.89
N LEU A 583 20.22 8.08 -43.04
CA LEU A 583 21.17 7.03 -43.44
C LEU A 583 22.44 7.11 -42.59
N ASP A 584 23.03 8.30 -42.47
CA ASP A 584 24.19 8.60 -41.63
C ASP A 584 23.91 8.21 -40.17
N ARG A 585 22.75 8.64 -39.61
CA ARG A 585 22.32 8.28 -38.25
C ARG A 585 22.16 6.77 -38.05
N LEU A 586 21.68 6.02 -39.04
CA LEU A 586 21.58 4.56 -38.96
C LEU A 586 22.97 3.91 -39.01
N GLN A 587 23.89 4.40 -39.83
CA GLN A 587 25.27 3.92 -39.86
C GLN A 587 25.99 4.17 -38.51
N GLU A 588 25.84 5.37 -37.94
CA GLU A 588 26.33 5.69 -36.60
C GLU A 588 25.70 4.76 -35.53
N ARG A 589 24.38 4.53 -35.60
CA ARG A 589 23.69 3.64 -34.65
C ARG A 589 24.15 2.19 -34.76
N ILE A 590 24.46 1.69 -35.95
CA ILE A 590 25.05 0.35 -36.14
C ILE A 590 26.40 0.23 -35.42
N VAL A 591 27.25 1.25 -35.46
CA VAL A 591 28.53 1.25 -34.72
C VAL A 591 28.29 1.29 -33.20
N GLN A 592 27.37 2.12 -32.73
CA GLN A 592 26.99 2.18 -31.31
C GLN A 592 26.44 0.84 -30.80
N LEU A 593 25.54 0.20 -31.56
CA LEU A 593 24.98 -1.11 -31.24
C LEU A 593 26.05 -2.21 -31.21
N GLN A 594 27.07 -2.15 -32.07
CA GLN A 594 28.21 -3.07 -31.99
C GLN A 594 29.01 -2.89 -30.69
N GLU A 595 29.25 -1.64 -30.26
CA GLU A 595 29.88 -1.39 -28.95
C GLU A 595 29.00 -1.82 -27.77
N GLU A 596 27.70 -1.51 -27.80
CA GLU A 596 26.72 -1.88 -26.76
C GLU A 596 26.64 -3.40 -26.61
N ASN A 597 26.54 -4.13 -27.72
CA ASN A 597 26.57 -5.59 -27.75
C ASN A 597 27.92 -6.12 -27.22
N ALA A 598 29.05 -5.52 -27.59
CA ALA A 598 30.37 -5.90 -27.05
C ALA A 598 30.51 -5.63 -25.54
N LYS A 599 29.88 -4.57 -25.01
CA LYS A 599 29.79 -4.28 -23.56
C LYS A 599 28.91 -5.31 -22.85
N GLN A 600 27.71 -5.59 -23.37
CA GLN A 600 26.78 -6.57 -22.82
C GLN A 600 27.34 -8.00 -22.86
N GLN A 601 28.07 -8.39 -23.92
CA GLN A 601 28.74 -9.69 -23.97
C GLN A 601 29.83 -9.87 -22.91
N LYS A 602 30.50 -8.79 -22.46
CA LYS A 602 31.45 -8.85 -21.34
C LYS A 602 30.71 -9.06 -20.02
N LEU A 603 29.67 -8.26 -19.75
CA LEU A 603 28.82 -8.41 -18.57
C LEU A 603 28.18 -9.81 -18.49
N ASN A 604 27.68 -10.33 -19.60
CA ASN A 604 27.09 -11.68 -19.67
C ASN A 604 28.14 -12.78 -19.39
N LYS A 605 29.39 -12.62 -19.83
CA LYS A 605 30.50 -13.53 -19.47
C LYS A 605 30.81 -13.47 -17.97
N GLU A 606 30.94 -12.27 -17.41
CA GLU A 606 31.17 -12.09 -15.96
C GLU A 606 30.02 -12.69 -15.14
N CYS A 607 28.76 -12.45 -15.49
CA CYS A 607 27.61 -13.03 -14.79
C CYS A 607 27.55 -14.56 -14.92
N ARG A 608 27.95 -15.14 -16.06
CA ARG A 608 28.12 -16.60 -16.21
C ARG A 608 29.25 -17.15 -15.32
N GLU A 609 30.33 -16.40 -15.12
CA GLU A 609 31.44 -16.79 -14.24
C GLU A 609 31.08 -16.67 -12.77
N ARG A 610 30.44 -15.57 -12.36
CA ARG A 610 29.85 -15.39 -11.02
C ARG A 610 28.83 -16.51 -10.73
N ARG A 611 27.94 -16.86 -11.66
CA ARG A 611 27.01 -18.00 -11.53
C ARG A 611 27.74 -19.34 -11.37
N LYS A 612 28.85 -19.58 -12.08
CA LYS A 612 29.68 -20.79 -11.91
C LYS A 612 30.35 -20.84 -10.54
N LEU A 613 30.82 -19.70 -10.01
CA LEU A 613 31.39 -19.60 -8.67
C LEU A 613 30.33 -19.86 -7.58
N LEU A 614 29.21 -19.15 -7.62
CA LEU A 614 28.09 -19.34 -6.69
C LEU A 614 27.55 -20.79 -6.69
N ILE A 615 27.54 -21.48 -7.84
CA ILE A 615 27.16 -22.91 -7.91
C ILE A 615 28.22 -23.82 -7.27
N ARG A 616 29.52 -23.48 -7.32
CA ARG A 616 30.58 -24.20 -6.60
C ARG A 616 30.48 -23.95 -5.10
N GLU A 617 30.37 -22.69 -4.70
CA GLU A 617 30.21 -22.28 -3.30
C GLU A 617 28.96 -22.91 -2.68
N LYS A 618 27.80 -22.90 -3.36
CA LYS A 618 26.58 -23.60 -2.90
C LYS A 618 26.81 -25.11 -2.71
N ARG A 619 27.60 -25.76 -3.57
CA ARG A 619 27.95 -27.19 -3.45
C ARG A 619 28.98 -27.45 -2.34
N GLU A 620 29.89 -26.52 -2.08
CA GLU A 620 30.89 -26.61 -1.01
C GLU A 620 30.24 -26.36 0.35
N MET A 621 29.36 -25.36 0.46
CA MET A 621 28.53 -25.11 1.62
C MET A 621 27.59 -26.29 1.92
N ALA A 622 26.97 -26.90 0.90
CA ALA A 622 26.18 -28.12 1.09
C ALA A 622 27.03 -29.30 1.61
N LYS A 623 28.29 -29.42 1.16
CA LYS A 623 29.22 -30.43 1.68
C LYS A 623 29.68 -30.14 3.10
N THR A 624 29.90 -28.87 3.48
CA THR A 624 30.23 -28.52 4.88
C THR A 624 29.03 -28.73 5.80
N ILE A 625 27.81 -28.43 5.34
CA ILE A 625 26.57 -28.74 6.07
C ILE A 625 26.45 -30.27 6.28
N SER A 626 26.56 -31.10 5.23
CA SER A 626 26.52 -32.56 5.37
C SER A 626 27.55 -33.09 6.37
N LYS A 627 28.80 -32.59 6.31
CA LYS A 627 29.86 -32.94 7.27
C LYS A 627 29.58 -32.46 8.70
N MET A 628 28.96 -31.30 8.87
CA MET A 628 28.54 -30.81 10.18
C MET A 628 27.40 -31.67 10.73
N ASP A 629 26.42 -32.05 9.90
CA ASP A 629 25.34 -32.96 10.28
C ASP A 629 25.86 -34.37 10.59
N GLU A 630 26.85 -34.86 9.84
CA GLU A 630 27.55 -36.13 10.08
C GLU A 630 28.28 -36.10 11.42
N THR A 631 29.17 -35.12 11.64
CA THR A 631 29.91 -34.99 12.90
C THR A 631 29.00 -34.71 14.11
N VAL A 632 27.89 -33.98 13.93
CA VAL A 632 26.87 -33.82 14.97
C VAL A 632 26.17 -35.14 15.27
N ARG A 633 25.78 -35.93 14.26
CA ARG A 633 25.21 -37.28 14.44
C ARG A 633 26.19 -38.22 15.14
N GLU A 634 27.46 -38.23 14.74
CA GLU A 634 28.51 -39.02 15.38
C GLU A 634 28.73 -38.61 16.84
N LEU A 635 28.78 -37.31 17.14
CA LEU A 635 28.91 -36.79 18.51
C LEU A 635 27.67 -37.10 19.36
N MET A 636 26.47 -37.10 18.79
CA MET A 636 25.25 -37.54 19.47
C MET A 636 25.30 -39.04 19.80
N ILE A 637 25.63 -39.89 18.82
CA ILE A 637 25.72 -41.34 18.99
C ILE A 637 26.84 -41.69 20.00
N SER A 638 28.00 -41.03 19.92
CA SER A 638 29.12 -41.22 20.84
C SER A 638 28.79 -40.82 22.29
N LYS A 639 28.01 -39.74 22.50
CA LYS A 639 27.67 -39.25 23.85
C LYS A 639 26.41 -39.85 24.46
N PHE A 640 25.46 -40.29 23.63
CA PHE A 640 24.13 -40.71 24.08
C PHE A 640 23.69 -42.09 23.57
N GLY A 641 24.49 -42.77 22.73
CA GLY A 641 24.18 -44.07 22.13
C GLY A 641 23.15 -44.04 21.00
N ARG A 642 22.55 -42.88 20.73
CA ARG A 642 21.46 -42.66 19.76
C ARG A 642 21.43 -41.19 19.33
N VAL A 643 20.81 -40.91 18.19
CA VAL A 643 20.41 -39.54 17.83
C VAL A 643 19.32 -39.07 18.81
N ILE A 644 19.43 -37.85 19.30
CA ILE A 644 18.49 -37.22 20.24
C ILE A 644 18.25 -35.78 19.78
N ASP A 645 16.99 -35.36 19.74
CA ASP A 645 16.64 -33.95 19.58
C ASP A 645 17.10 -33.15 20.81
N LEU A 646 18.02 -32.21 20.57
CA LEU A 646 18.59 -31.36 21.61
C LEU A 646 17.63 -30.24 22.05
N GLU A 647 16.64 -29.85 21.24
CA GLU A 647 15.62 -28.88 21.67
C GLU A 647 14.63 -29.53 22.63
N ALA A 648 14.13 -30.73 22.31
CA ALA A 648 13.39 -31.56 23.25
C ALA A 648 14.21 -31.86 24.51
N LEU A 649 15.48 -32.28 24.41
CA LEU A 649 16.28 -32.58 25.60
C LEU A 649 16.54 -31.33 26.47
N GLN A 650 16.81 -30.18 25.85
CA GLN A 650 17.05 -28.93 26.57
C GLN A 650 15.79 -28.44 27.30
N THR A 651 14.59 -28.66 26.74
CA THR A 651 13.31 -28.31 27.39
C THR A 651 12.83 -29.36 28.41
N LEU A 652 13.04 -30.66 28.16
CA LEU A 652 12.68 -31.76 29.07
C LEU A 652 13.64 -31.93 30.26
N SER A 653 14.81 -31.28 30.24
CA SER A 653 15.83 -31.38 31.30
C SER A 653 15.36 -30.97 32.70
N VAL A 654 14.28 -30.18 32.78
CA VAL A 654 13.60 -29.82 34.04
C VAL A 654 12.11 -30.11 33.89
N ASN A 655 11.63 -31.20 34.50
CA ASN A 655 10.19 -31.40 34.67
C ASN A 655 9.69 -30.43 35.76
N THR A 656 9.24 -29.24 35.32
CA THR A 656 8.76 -28.15 36.17
C THR A 656 7.69 -28.62 37.16
N THR A 657 6.70 -29.38 36.68
CA THR A 657 5.60 -29.91 37.51
C THR A 657 6.10 -30.78 38.67
N LEU A 658 7.18 -31.53 38.47
CA LEU A 658 7.76 -32.41 39.49
C LEU A 658 8.56 -31.64 40.55
N GLU A 659 9.26 -30.57 40.17
CA GLU A 659 9.90 -29.66 41.13
C GLU A 659 8.87 -28.79 41.88
N GLU A 660 7.81 -28.35 41.22
CA GLU A 660 6.66 -27.68 41.86
C GLU A 660 5.95 -28.59 42.86
N LEU A 661 5.77 -29.87 42.55
CA LEU A 661 5.24 -30.87 43.49
C LEU A 661 6.17 -31.08 44.69
N LYS A 662 7.50 -31.06 44.51
CA LYS A 662 8.47 -31.06 45.63
C LYS A 662 8.34 -29.81 46.50
N ILE A 663 8.16 -28.62 45.91
CA ILE A 663 7.90 -27.37 46.66
C ILE A 663 6.59 -27.49 47.45
N LYS A 664 5.50 -27.97 46.82
CA LYS A 664 4.19 -28.16 47.46
C LYS A 664 4.27 -29.15 48.62
N LYS A 665 5.04 -30.24 48.48
CA LYS A 665 5.33 -31.20 49.56
C LYS A 665 6.07 -30.53 50.72
N LEU A 666 7.21 -29.88 50.45
CA LEU A 666 8.02 -29.22 51.49
C LEU A 666 7.25 -28.12 52.25
N ARG A 667 6.38 -27.36 51.57
CA ARG A 667 5.49 -26.38 52.20
C ARG A 667 4.47 -27.04 53.13
N LYS A 668 3.88 -28.17 52.75
CA LYS A 668 2.96 -28.95 53.60
C LYS A 668 3.69 -29.54 54.81
N GLU A 669 4.85 -30.15 54.61
CA GLU A 669 5.69 -30.67 55.71
C GLU A 669 6.04 -29.58 56.74
N LEU A 670 6.32 -28.36 56.28
CA LEU A 670 6.60 -27.19 57.12
C LEU A 670 5.34 -26.72 57.90
N SER A 671 4.14 -26.77 57.31
CA SER A 671 2.87 -26.52 58.03
C SER A 671 2.64 -27.57 59.11
N ASN A 672 2.70 -28.86 58.73
CA ASN A 672 2.49 -29.98 59.63
C ASN A 672 3.47 -29.93 60.81
N ALA A 673 4.74 -29.56 60.58
CA ALA A 673 5.73 -29.39 61.64
C ALA A 673 5.44 -28.22 62.60
N LYS A 674 4.78 -27.15 62.12
CA LYS A 674 4.28 -26.06 62.98
C LYS A 674 3.08 -26.51 63.80
N GLU A 675 2.15 -27.24 63.20
CA GLU A 675 0.98 -27.80 63.88
C GLU A 675 1.40 -28.81 64.97
N ILE A 676 2.34 -29.72 64.68
CA ILE A 676 2.91 -30.65 65.67
C ILE A 676 3.51 -29.89 66.86
N ARG A 677 4.33 -28.86 66.64
CA ARG A 677 4.89 -28.04 67.73
C ARG A 677 3.80 -27.34 68.56
N MET A 678 2.72 -26.87 67.94
CA MET A 678 1.58 -26.27 68.64
C MET A 678 0.83 -27.30 69.50
N TRP A 679 0.80 -28.58 69.09
CA TRP A 679 0.26 -29.67 69.91
C TRP A 679 1.23 -30.10 71.02
N GLU A 680 2.54 -30.13 70.76
CA GLU A 680 3.58 -30.37 71.79
C GLU A 680 3.56 -29.29 72.89
N GLU A 681 3.45 -28.01 72.52
CA GLU A 681 3.37 -26.87 73.45
C GLU A 681 2.11 -26.97 74.34
N LYS A 682 0.96 -27.39 73.78
CA LYS A 682 -0.28 -27.71 74.54
C LYS A 682 -0.11 -28.93 75.45
N ILE A 683 0.51 -30.01 74.97
CA ILE A 683 0.74 -31.24 75.77
C ILE A 683 1.68 -30.93 76.95
N ALA A 684 2.68 -30.08 76.75
CA ALA A 684 3.56 -29.62 77.82
C ALA A 684 2.82 -28.80 78.89
N GLN A 685 1.91 -27.91 78.49
CA GLN A 685 1.03 -27.15 79.40
C GLN A 685 0.15 -28.10 80.24
N VAL A 686 -0.59 -29.01 79.61
CA VAL A 686 -1.47 -29.97 80.30
C VAL A 686 -0.69 -30.89 81.25
N ARG A 687 0.54 -31.30 80.88
CA ARG A 687 1.44 -32.06 81.77
C ARG A 687 1.90 -31.24 82.98
N TRP A 688 2.15 -29.95 82.81
CA TRP A 688 2.52 -29.05 83.89
C TRP A 688 1.35 -28.81 84.86
N ASP A 689 0.14 -28.60 84.35
CA ASP A 689 -1.08 -28.49 85.17
C ASP A 689 -1.34 -29.78 85.97
N LEU A 690 -1.20 -30.95 85.33
CA LEU A 690 -1.32 -32.24 86.00
C LEU A 690 -0.29 -32.38 87.13
N MET A 691 0.98 -32.08 86.87
CA MET A 691 2.06 -32.08 87.88
C MET A 691 1.72 -31.15 89.06
N MET A 692 1.20 -29.95 88.78
CA MET A 692 0.80 -29.00 89.81
C MET A 692 -0.37 -29.54 90.65
N LYS A 693 -1.36 -30.19 90.04
CA LYS A 693 -2.45 -30.87 90.77
C LYS A 693 -2.00 -32.09 91.56
N THR A 694 -1.04 -32.88 91.07
CA THR A 694 -0.39 -33.93 91.88
C THR A 694 0.32 -33.33 93.10
N LYS A 695 1.00 -32.19 92.93
CA LYS A 695 1.70 -31.49 94.03
C LYS A 695 0.74 -30.90 95.06
N GLU A 696 -0.42 -30.37 94.64
CA GLU A 696 -1.52 -29.97 95.53
C GLU A 696 -2.09 -31.17 96.31
N HIS A 697 -2.35 -32.30 95.63
CA HIS A 697 -2.86 -33.52 96.26
C HIS A 697 -1.88 -34.06 97.31
N THR A 698 -0.59 -34.11 96.98
CA THR A 698 0.48 -34.54 97.89
C THR A 698 0.54 -33.65 99.14
N LYS A 699 0.38 -32.32 99.02
CA LYS A 699 0.29 -31.41 100.18
C LYS A 699 -0.91 -31.72 101.07
N LYS A 700 -2.10 -31.92 100.49
CA LYS A 700 -3.32 -32.29 101.25
C LYS A 700 -3.16 -33.63 101.98
N LEU A 701 -2.47 -34.58 101.37
CA LEU A 701 -2.21 -35.90 101.95
C LEU A 701 -1.22 -35.83 103.13
N HIS A 702 -0.24 -34.92 103.10
CA HIS A 702 0.60 -34.62 104.28
C HIS A 702 -0.23 -33.99 105.40
N GLN A 703 -1.05 -32.97 105.11
CA GLN A 703 -1.94 -32.34 106.10
C GLN A 703 -2.89 -33.35 106.75
N MET A 704 -3.40 -34.31 105.99
CA MET A 704 -4.21 -35.42 106.51
C MET A 704 -3.42 -36.34 107.45
N ASN A 705 -2.14 -36.62 107.15
CA ASN A 705 -1.27 -37.40 108.02
C ASN A 705 -0.94 -36.65 109.32
N ASP A 706 -0.68 -35.35 109.25
CA ASP A 706 -0.42 -34.50 110.43
C ASP A 706 -1.63 -34.48 111.38
N LEU A 707 -2.84 -34.33 110.82
CA LEU A 707 -4.10 -34.46 111.56
C LEU A 707 -4.32 -35.86 112.16
N CYS A 708 -3.84 -36.92 111.49
CA CYS A 708 -3.88 -38.29 112.00
C CYS A 708 -2.91 -38.49 113.18
N LEU A 709 -1.74 -37.83 113.16
CA LEU A 709 -0.79 -37.83 114.26
C LEU A 709 -1.32 -37.05 115.47
N GLU A 710 -1.90 -35.85 115.27
CA GLU A 710 -2.57 -35.11 116.34
C GLU A 710 -3.76 -35.89 116.93
N LYS A 711 -4.56 -36.58 116.11
CA LYS A 711 -5.61 -37.49 116.64
C LYS A 711 -5.00 -38.58 117.54
N LYS A 712 -3.99 -39.31 117.08
CA LYS A 712 -3.32 -40.36 117.87
C LYS A 712 -2.74 -39.80 119.18
N ARG A 713 -2.23 -38.56 119.15
CA ARG A 713 -1.73 -37.83 120.32
C ARG A 713 -2.85 -37.54 121.33
N LEU A 714 -4.01 -37.08 120.86
CA LEU A 714 -5.20 -36.87 121.70
C LEU A 714 -5.74 -38.19 122.26
N ASP A 715 -5.85 -39.25 121.45
CA ASP A 715 -6.26 -40.60 121.88
C ASP A 715 -5.30 -41.14 122.97
N SER A 716 -3.99 -40.93 122.82
CA SER A 716 -3.00 -41.32 123.83
C SER A 716 -3.14 -40.51 125.14
N ARG A 717 -3.47 -39.22 125.03
CA ARG A 717 -3.69 -38.34 126.19
C ARG A 717 -4.98 -38.68 126.94
N LEU A 718 -6.03 -39.06 126.21
CA LEU A 718 -7.27 -39.59 126.77
C LEU A 718 -7.02 -40.87 127.57
N ASN A 719 -6.27 -41.82 127.01
CA ASN A 719 -5.86 -43.04 127.72
C ASN A 719 -5.04 -42.75 129.00
N THR A 720 -4.15 -41.75 128.99
CA THR A 720 -3.44 -41.36 130.23
C THR A 720 -4.35 -40.76 131.30
N LEU A 721 -5.37 -39.98 130.92
CA LEU A 721 -6.35 -39.44 131.86
C LEU A 721 -7.27 -40.55 132.42
N GLN A 722 -7.68 -41.50 131.58
CA GLN A 722 -8.50 -42.64 131.98
C GLN A 722 -7.74 -43.57 132.95
N ASN A 723 -6.44 -43.80 132.73
CA ASN A 723 -5.59 -44.52 133.69
C ASN A 723 -5.39 -43.78 135.01
N GLN A 724 -5.37 -42.43 135.01
CA GLN A 724 -5.19 -41.64 136.24
C GLN A 724 -6.40 -41.71 137.19
N GLN A 725 -7.62 -41.94 136.69
CA GLN A 725 -8.80 -42.15 137.54
C GLN A 725 -8.94 -43.61 138.05
N GLY A 726 -8.21 -44.57 137.46
CA GLY A 726 -8.31 -45.99 137.84
C GLY A 726 -7.71 -46.34 139.21
N ASN A 727 -6.77 -45.53 139.74
CA ASN A 727 -6.00 -45.87 140.93
C ASN A 727 -6.73 -45.67 142.28
N ALA A 728 -7.97 -45.18 142.27
CA ALA A 728 -8.76 -44.98 143.49
C ALA A 728 -9.55 -46.24 143.94
N PHE A 729 -9.60 -47.30 143.12
CA PHE A 729 -10.48 -48.47 143.37
C PHE A 729 -9.79 -49.85 143.22
N GLN A 730 -8.46 -49.93 143.33
CA GLN A 730 -7.74 -51.20 143.44
C GLN A 730 -7.50 -51.60 144.90
N GLY A 731 -8.52 -52.22 145.51
CA GLY A 731 -8.43 -52.86 146.82
C GLY A 731 -9.50 -53.96 146.95
N PRO A 732 -9.14 -55.23 147.24
CA PRO A 732 -10.09 -56.35 147.13
C PRO A 732 -11.10 -56.36 148.28
N ARG A 733 -12.36 -55.99 148.00
CA ARG A 733 -13.47 -56.20 148.92
C ARG A 733 -13.79 -57.69 149.01
N LYS A 734 -13.54 -58.29 150.18
CA LYS A 734 -13.75 -59.72 150.46
C LYS A 734 -15.20 -60.20 150.25
N ALA A 735 -16.18 -59.29 150.24
CA ALA A 735 -17.58 -59.60 149.95
C ALA A 735 -17.78 -60.14 148.52
N ASP A 736 -17.16 -59.53 147.50
CA ASP A 736 -17.44 -59.84 146.10
C ASP A 736 -16.82 -61.17 145.63
N ILE A 737 -15.73 -61.61 146.27
CA ILE A 737 -15.12 -62.93 146.03
C ILE A 737 -16.03 -64.03 146.57
N VAL A 738 -16.52 -63.87 147.80
CA VAL A 738 -17.48 -64.82 148.42
C VAL A 738 -18.83 -64.80 147.68
N ALA A 739 -19.28 -63.63 147.22
CA ALA A 739 -20.49 -63.52 146.39
C ALA A 739 -20.31 -64.26 145.05
N LYS A 740 -19.17 -64.10 144.35
CA LYS A 740 -18.88 -64.87 143.14
C LYS A 740 -18.85 -66.38 143.40
N GLN A 741 -18.19 -66.83 144.46
CA GLN A 741 -18.13 -68.25 144.81
C GLN A 741 -19.53 -68.83 145.10
N LYS A 742 -20.32 -68.16 145.94
CA LYS A 742 -21.72 -68.56 146.21
C LYS A 742 -22.61 -68.52 144.98
N VAL A 743 -22.39 -67.59 144.04
CA VAL A 743 -23.11 -67.56 142.76
C VAL A 743 -22.67 -68.71 141.85
N THR A 744 -21.38 -69.09 141.80
CA THR A 744 -20.96 -70.28 141.04
C THR A 744 -21.48 -71.59 141.63
N GLU A 745 -21.53 -71.72 142.96
CA GLU A 745 -22.15 -72.86 143.66
C GLU A 745 -23.67 -72.90 143.43
N LEU A 746 -24.35 -71.74 143.42
CA LEU A 746 -25.76 -71.64 143.04
C LEU A 746 -25.99 -72.03 141.58
N VAL A 747 -25.13 -71.63 140.65
CA VAL A 747 -25.25 -72.03 139.23
C VAL A 747 -25.01 -73.53 139.06
N GLN A 748 -24.06 -74.12 139.78
CA GLN A 748 -23.83 -75.57 139.78
C GLN A 748 -25.03 -76.34 140.34
N THR A 749 -25.48 -76.01 141.55
CA THR A 749 -26.67 -76.65 142.17
C THR A 749 -27.98 -76.39 141.42
N GLN A 750 -28.11 -75.25 140.72
CA GLN A 750 -29.21 -75.02 139.78
C GLN A 750 -29.07 -75.89 138.52
N SER A 751 -27.87 -76.11 137.99
CA SER A 751 -27.65 -77.00 136.84
C SER A 751 -27.94 -78.47 137.18
N GLU A 752 -27.62 -78.89 138.40
CA GLU A 752 -27.97 -80.21 138.95
C GLU A 752 -29.48 -80.34 139.13
N LYS A 753 -30.16 -79.34 139.72
CA LYS A 753 -31.63 -79.31 139.80
C LYS A 753 -32.29 -79.29 138.42
N ILE A 754 -31.75 -78.58 137.43
CA ILE A 754 -32.24 -78.58 136.05
C ILE A 754 -32.04 -79.96 135.40
N SER A 755 -30.99 -80.70 135.78
CA SER A 755 -30.77 -82.07 135.32
C SER A 755 -31.77 -83.04 135.96
N ALA A 756 -31.93 -83.00 137.29
CA ALA A 756 -32.93 -83.79 138.00
C ALA A 756 -34.38 -83.50 137.53
N LEU A 757 -34.73 -82.23 137.32
CA LEU A 757 -36.03 -81.85 136.76
C LEU A 757 -36.20 -82.29 135.29
N LYS A 758 -35.12 -82.40 134.51
CA LYS A 758 -35.18 -82.99 133.15
C LYS A 758 -35.38 -84.49 133.20
N GLU A 759 -34.80 -85.20 134.17
CA GLU A 759 -35.04 -86.62 134.41
C GLU A 759 -36.47 -86.87 134.90
N GLU A 760 -36.98 -86.03 135.81
CA GLU A 760 -38.38 -86.05 136.25
C GLU A 760 -39.35 -85.77 135.08
N ILE A 761 -39.08 -84.77 134.24
CA ILE A 761 -39.83 -84.50 133.00
C ILE A 761 -39.72 -85.67 132.00
N ALA A 762 -38.60 -86.39 131.95
CA ALA A 762 -38.43 -87.58 131.11
C ALA A 762 -39.22 -88.79 131.66
N LEU A 763 -39.36 -88.92 132.98
CA LEU A 763 -40.22 -89.91 133.62
C LEU A 763 -41.71 -89.58 133.40
N LEU A 764 -42.11 -88.33 133.65
CA LEU A 764 -43.47 -87.81 133.39
C LEU A 764 -43.87 -87.86 131.90
N ARG A 765 -42.92 -88.00 130.98
CA ARG A 765 -43.18 -88.21 129.54
C ARG A 765 -43.70 -89.60 129.19
N LYS A 766 -43.71 -90.57 130.11
CA LYS A 766 -44.33 -91.89 129.92
C LYS A 766 -45.75 -91.91 130.51
N LYS A 767 -46.74 -92.35 129.72
CA LYS A 767 -48.13 -92.45 130.19
C LYS A 767 -48.30 -93.58 131.21
N GLY A 768 -48.72 -93.23 132.42
CA GLY A 768 -49.26 -94.17 133.42
C GLY A 768 -48.27 -94.57 134.52
N GLY A 769 -48.27 -93.79 135.61
CA GLY A 769 -47.53 -94.05 136.86
C GLY A 769 -47.94 -93.02 137.91
N LEU A 770 -48.11 -93.42 139.17
CA LEU A 770 -48.67 -92.58 140.24
C LEU A 770 -47.59 -91.94 141.13
N ILE A 771 -48.03 -90.90 141.85
CA ILE A 771 -47.22 -89.88 142.54
C ILE A 771 -46.55 -90.42 143.81
N LEU A 772 -45.33 -89.94 144.11
CA LEU A 772 -44.79 -89.84 145.47
C LEU A 772 -44.41 -88.37 145.77
N PRO A 773 -44.93 -87.77 146.86
CA PRO A 773 -44.57 -86.42 147.30
C PRO A 773 -43.60 -86.50 148.53
N PRO A 774 -43.28 -85.40 149.23
CA PRO A 774 -42.14 -84.54 148.93
C PRO A 774 -41.10 -84.50 150.08
N ILE A 775 -39.93 -83.89 149.85
CA ILE A 775 -38.92 -83.69 150.92
C ILE A 775 -38.63 -82.20 151.17
N THR A 776 -38.85 -81.81 152.42
CA THR A 776 -38.45 -80.59 153.15
C THR A 776 -38.27 -81.01 154.63
N PRO A 777 -37.85 -80.14 155.58
CA PRO A 777 -37.05 -78.89 155.53
C PRO A 777 -35.83 -78.98 156.49
N MET A 778 -35.09 -77.87 156.73
CA MET A 778 -34.95 -77.21 158.06
C MET A 778 -33.69 -76.33 158.29
N GLN A 779 -33.83 -75.47 159.30
CA GLN A 779 -33.07 -74.27 159.70
C GLN A 779 -31.86 -74.53 160.64
N GLU A 780 -30.96 -73.55 160.74
CA GLU A 780 -30.46 -72.88 161.97
C GLU A 780 -29.66 -71.60 161.56
N ASN A 781 -29.56 -70.44 162.23
CA ASN A 781 -29.91 -69.88 163.57
C ASN A 781 -28.93 -70.11 164.74
N GLU A 782 -28.18 -69.06 165.16
CA GLU A 782 -28.26 -68.40 166.50
C GLU A 782 -27.01 -67.54 166.90
N MET A 783 -27.21 -66.65 167.90
CA MET A 783 -26.23 -65.97 168.80
C MET A 783 -25.25 -64.87 168.26
N ARG A 784 -24.62 -64.05 169.14
CA ARG A 784 -25.15 -62.96 170.00
C ARG A 784 -23.99 -62.21 170.72
N HIS A 785 -24.27 -60.97 171.18
CA HIS A 785 -23.62 -60.20 172.27
C HIS A 785 -22.11 -59.86 172.22
N MET A 786 -21.81 -58.55 172.22
CA MET A 786 -21.30 -57.81 173.39
C MET A 786 -21.53 -56.30 173.19
N ASP A 787 -21.62 -55.54 174.28
CA ASP A 787 -21.91 -54.10 174.30
C ASP A 787 -20.67 -53.24 173.92
N ALA A 788 -20.78 -51.94 173.58
CA ALA A 788 -21.89 -50.99 173.75
C ALA A 788 -22.05 -50.03 172.55
#